data_AF-A0A931KWP6-F1
#
_entry.id   AF-A0A931KWP6-F1
#
_cell.length_a   1.000
_cell.length_b   1.000
_cell.length_c   1.000
_cell.angle_alpha   90.00
_cell.angle_beta   90.00
_cell.angle_gamma   90.00
#
_symmetry.space_group_name_H-M   'P 1'
#
loop_
_entity.id
_entity.type
_entity.pdbx_description
1 polymer ?
#
loop_
_entity_poly.entity_id
_entity_poly.type
_entity_poly.pdbx_seq_one_letter_code
_entity_poly.pdbx_strand_id
1 'polypeptide(L)'
;MIKNIRNIACLSLALFLIVSRAAAQDENLKPDIRRALYHDYVDRQQTIALASDGQSDKKLVISKNDDINFLVTDALTRRIDELQYRFEKDSVYPHPIKVRYIRGLEEILKNLNADTSRSRMAALHLPAVLDAYEACIAKDMDNLPIDGLVNKLPYPVALPLIRSGAFDLNVSIRTCRQILIRKYCGLYPDEVFITLRQNPDLPFADSLIKVAAYRYPMSLYDYAAANNGLSNRIRKIDDPLIQTITRMAMSGGSGQLYFPFLDNIINGKITQQDVDQVKNDPEQYYKLLVKTRISYVERAMRKDTTYGFHALASMLKKKATEAFINVINGLHDQPDAVRFKVIQQLNAEELYYLSVLSDGEIYTSSYVKGVYPLMMSKVNNRPDSLLMLVKFDKFRKFIKMAAGYNTLSDFLGSFPDHQDAQTLMTAFVNGLENGEGLEDGVDVADSYASITETNKVVADDMIANVRLNYRKNFNLNNKRGTVIYDLLYKLFLSADTANKIDLSKELGIPPVYTMGYKNLADDSSRVIQQVFFYGDEDQDGQLSFINFMAMFRNRNDWSITENDYWVTIKSLKGRPVWIFANKPKYGDNDPDEEAQDKLVEYLAKNNLHPSVVIHRGHSYHLKSTLDKMSPSAEIVVLGSCGGYNNLNDVLSISADAHIISSKQVGTKTVNEPILEAINSSLLEGRDIDWIGMWQQLAIRFSKNAAAKEKFDDYIPPYKNLGAIFIKGYKIAMSKQQGYLSKTN
;
A
#
# COMPACT_ATOMS: atom_id res chain seq x y z
N MET A 1 -16.77 14.66 12.55
CA MET A 1 -18.10 14.24 12.02
C MET A 1 -19.16 14.03 13.10
N ILE A 2 -18.87 13.46 14.27
CA ILE A 2 -19.89 13.16 15.31
C ILE A 2 -20.45 14.42 16.00
N LYS A 3 -19.67 15.51 16.11
CA LYS A 3 -20.13 16.77 16.74
C LYS A 3 -21.16 17.57 15.93
N ASN A 4 -21.22 17.38 14.61
CA ASN A 4 -22.19 18.10 13.76
C ASN A 4 -23.56 17.44 13.71
N ILE A 5 -23.68 16.15 14.07
CA ILE A 5 -24.96 15.43 14.07
C ILE A 5 -25.82 15.86 15.26
N ARG A 6 -25.20 16.14 16.42
CA ARG A 6 -25.89 16.60 17.63
C ARG A 6 -26.50 18.00 17.49
N ASN A 7 -25.83 18.92 16.79
CA ASN A 7 -26.33 20.29 16.63
C ASN A 7 -27.46 20.41 15.58
N ILE A 8 -27.56 19.48 14.64
CA ILE A 8 -28.65 19.44 13.65
C ILE A 8 -29.95 18.95 14.32
N ALA A 9 -29.87 17.96 15.22
CA ALA A 9 -31.02 17.46 15.97
C ALA A 9 -31.64 18.51 16.93
N CYS A 10 -30.82 19.42 17.48
CA CYS A 10 -31.32 20.47 18.37
C CYS A 10 -31.93 21.67 17.62
N LEU A 11 -31.49 21.98 16.39
CA LEU A 11 -32.09 23.07 15.60
C LEU A 11 -33.41 22.66 14.94
N SER A 12 -33.59 21.37 14.64
CA SER A 12 -34.84 20.83 14.11
C SER A 12 -35.97 20.76 15.15
N LEU A 13 -35.64 20.70 16.45
CA LEU A 13 -36.65 20.57 17.51
C LEU A 13 -37.33 21.90 17.88
N ALA A 14 -36.68 23.04 17.62
CA ALA A 14 -37.20 24.37 18.01
C ALA A 14 -38.19 25.00 17.01
N LEU A 15 -38.38 24.42 15.82
CA LEU A 15 -39.38 24.87 14.85
C LEU A 15 -40.68 24.04 14.88
N PHE A 16 -40.80 23.06 15.77
CA PHE A 16 -41.87 22.04 15.74
C PHE A 16 -43.21 22.46 16.38
N LEU A 17 -43.43 23.74 16.70
CA LEU A 17 -44.58 24.13 17.51
C LEU A 17 -45.67 24.98 16.83
N ILE A 18 -45.65 25.21 15.52
CA ILE A 18 -46.76 25.94 14.88
C ILE A 18 -47.17 25.30 13.54
N VAL A 19 -48.42 24.82 13.54
CA VAL A 19 -49.27 24.29 12.44
C VAL A 19 -49.09 22.81 12.05
N SER A 20 -49.52 21.91 12.93
CA SER A 20 -50.02 20.59 12.53
C SER A 20 -51.53 20.71 12.24
N ARG A 21 -51.92 21.04 11.00
CA ARG A 21 -53.24 20.67 10.49
C ARG A 21 -53.08 19.34 9.75
N ALA A 22 -53.33 18.25 10.47
CA ALA A 22 -53.53 16.94 9.84
C ALA A 22 -54.82 17.01 9.03
N ALA A 23 -54.70 17.22 7.71
CA ALA A 23 -55.77 16.91 6.78
C ALA A 23 -55.77 15.39 6.61
N ALA A 24 -56.89 14.73 6.90
CA ALA A 24 -57.06 13.32 6.63
C ALA A 24 -56.82 13.04 5.13
N GLN A 25 -55.86 12.15 4.86
CA GLN A 25 -55.46 11.76 3.51
C GLN A 25 -56.55 10.86 2.92
N ASP A 26 -57.08 11.21 1.74
CA ASP A 26 -57.91 10.29 0.96
C ASP A 26 -56.96 9.29 0.29
N GLU A 27 -56.98 8.03 0.73
CA GLU A 27 -56.17 6.93 0.18
C GLU A 27 -56.44 6.70 -1.32
N ASN A 28 -57.45 7.36 -1.91
CA ASN A 28 -57.78 7.32 -3.33
C ASN A 28 -57.55 8.67 -4.03
N LEU A 29 -56.32 9.22 -4.01
CA LEU A 29 -55.98 10.33 -4.90
C LEU A 29 -56.21 9.88 -6.36
N LYS A 30 -57.27 10.39 -7.00
CA LYS A 30 -57.48 10.28 -8.44
C LYS A 30 -56.88 11.53 -9.12
N PRO A 31 -55.63 11.49 -9.59
CA PRO A 31 -55.06 12.62 -10.30
C PRO A 31 -55.84 12.92 -11.58
N ASP A 32 -55.82 14.18 -12.02
CA ASP A 32 -56.25 14.56 -13.36
C ASP A 32 -55.61 13.62 -14.38
N ILE A 33 -56.41 13.11 -15.32
CA ILE A 33 -55.98 12.10 -16.28
C ILE A 33 -54.74 12.53 -17.09
N ARG A 34 -54.54 13.84 -17.27
CA ARG A 34 -53.35 14.39 -17.95
C ARG A 34 -52.06 14.26 -17.13
N ARG A 35 -52.17 14.02 -15.82
CA ARG A 35 -51.04 13.89 -14.89
C ARG A 35 -50.88 12.49 -14.29
N ALA A 36 -51.90 11.63 -14.41
CA ALA A 36 -51.88 10.26 -13.87
C ALA A 36 -50.57 9.52 -14.17
N LEU A 37 -50.11 9.55 -15.42
CA LEU A 37 -48.85 8.91 -15.84
C LEU A 37 -47.62 9.36 -15.04
N TYR A 38 -47.54 10.64 -14.64
CA TYR A 38 -46.39 11.14 -13.89
C TYR A 38 -46.45 10.72 -12.42
N HIS A 39 -47.66 10.57 -11.85
CA HIS A 39 -47.81 9.97 -10.52
C HIS A 39 -47.40 8.50 -10.56
N ASP A 40 -47.87 7.73 -11.54
CA ASP A 40 -47.50 6.32 -11.70
C ASP A 40 -45.98 6.10 -11.81
N TYR A 41 -45.25 7.05 -12.39
CA TYR A 41 -43.80 7.00 -12.45
C TYR A 41 -43.14 7.19 -11.08
N VAL A 42 -43.66 8.08 -10.23
CA VAL A 42 -43.18 8.27 -8.86
C VAL A 42 -43.45 7.01 -8.04
N ASP A 43 -44.67 6.49 -8.09
CA ASP A 43 -45.11 5.29 -7.36
C ASP A 43 -44.27 4.07 -7.73
N ARG A 44 -43.92 3.94 -9.02
CA ARG A 44 -42.99 2.91 -9.50
C ARG A 44 -41.61 3.05 -8.87
N GLN A 45 -41.07 4.26 -8.77
CA GLN A 45 -39.75 4.47 -8.15
C GLN A 45 -39.77 4.25 -6.64
N GLN A 46 -40.86 4.59 -5.94
CA GLN A 46 -41.06 4.25 -4.52
C GLN A 46 -41.03 2.73 -4.32
N THR A 47 -41.73 1.98 -5.17
CA THR A 47 -41.75 0.51 -5.10
C THR A 47 -40.36 -0.09 -5.27
N ILE A 48 -39.57 0.42 -6.24
CA ILE A 48 -38.19 -0.01 -6.45
C ILE A 48 -37.31 0.32 -5.24
N ALA A 49 -37.47 1.52 -4.66
CA ALA A 49 -36.70 1.95 -3.51
C ALA A 49 -36.99 1.11 -2.26
N LEU A 50 -38.25 0.76 -2.01
CA LEU A 50 -38.66 -0.09 -0.88
C LEU A 50 -38.10 -1.51 -1.02
N ALA A 51 -38.07 -2.08 -2.23
CA ALA A 51 -37.51 -3.39 -2.46
C ALA A 51 -35.96 -3.47 -2.39
N SER A 52 -35.28 -2.35 -2.13
CA SER A 52 -33.81 -2.26 -2.25
C SER A 52 -33.03 -2.95 -1.12
N ASP A 53 -33.68 -3.32 -0.01
CA ASP A 53 -33.08 -4.14 1.06
C ASP A 53 -33.17 -5.67 0.80
N GLY A 54 -33.72 -6.05 -0.37
CA GLY A 54 -33.90 -7.44 -0.76
C GLY A 54 -35.22 -8.06 -0.29
N GLN A 55 -36.08 -7.29 0.38
CA GLN A 55 -37.43 -7.70 0.76
C GLN A 55 -38.46 -6.84 0.02
N SER A 56 -39.43 -7.49 -0.64
CA SER A 56 -40.51 -6.78 -1.32
C SER A 56 -41.67 -6.54 -0.35
N ASP A 57 -41.44 -5.71 0.68
CA ASP A 57 -42.48 -5.28 1.62
C ASP A 57 -42.66 -3.74 1.60
N LYS A 58 -43.45 -3.20 2.53
CA LYS A 58 -43.69 -1.74 2.66
C LYS A 58 -42.72 -1.06 3.62
N LYS A 59 -41.57 -1.68 3.90
CA LYS A 59 -40.54 -1.16 4.81
C LYS A 59 -39.20 -1.10 4.09
N LEU A 60 -38.32 -0.25 4.59
CA LEU A 60 -36.94 -0.23 4.14
C LEU A 60 -35.98 -0.33 5.33
N VAL A 61 -35.21 -1.41 5.38
CA VAL A 61 -34.21 -1.67 6.43
C VAL A 61 -32.81 -1.36 5.91
N ILE A 62 -32.29 -0.18 6.24
CA ILE A 62 -30.95 0.27 5.79
C ILE A 62 -29.91 0.30 6.91
N SER A 63 -30.34 0.19 8.17
CA SER A 63 -29.46 0.20 9.35
C SER A 63 -29.97 -0.71 10.46
N LYS A 64 -29.17 -0.89 11.52
CA LYS A 64 -29.59 -1.61 12.74
C LYS A 64 -30.46 -0.75 13.69
N ASN A 65 -30.68 0.52 13.36
CA ASN A 65 -31.47 1.43 14.17
C ASN A 65 -32.88 1.57 13.58
N ASP A 66 -33.88 1.14 14.35
CA ASP A 66 -35.27 1.11 13.91
C ASP A 66 -35.86 2.50 13.69
N ASP A 67 -35.42 3.52 14.44
CA ASP A 67 -35.87 4.91 14.24
C ASP A 67 -35.39 5.45 12.88
N ILE A 68 -34.14 5.14 12.49
CA ILE A 68 -33.60 5.52 11.19
C ILE A 68 -34.37 4.83 10.06
N ASN A 69 -34.65 3.53 10.20
CA ASN A 69 -35.41 2.77 9.22
C ASN A 69 -36.84 3.30 9.11
N PHE A 70 -37.47 3.65 10.24
CA PHE A 70 -38.80 4.26 10.28
C PHE A 70 -38.84 5.61 9.55
N LEU A 71 -37.92 6.53 9.86
CA LEU A 71 -37.89 7.86 9.25
C LEU A 71 -37.70 7.81 7.73
N VAL A 72 -36.87 6.89 7.24
CA VAL A 72 -36.61 6.73 5.81
C VAL A 72 -37.79 6.06 5.12
N THR A 73 -38.40 5.05 5.76
CA THR A 73 -39.62 4.40 5.26
C THR A 73 -40.78 5.39 5.18
N ASP A 74 -40.99 6.20 6.22
CA ASP A 74 -42.01 7.25 6.26
C ASP A 74 -41.78 8.31 5.17
N ALA A 75 -40.52 8.69 4.93
CA ALA A 75 -40.16 9.57 3.84
C ALA A 75 -40.44 8.97 2.45
N LEU A 76 -40.16 7.67 2.26
CA LEU A 76 -40.40 6.95 1.00
C LEU A 76 -41.86 6.65 0.72
N THR A 77 -42.69 6.59 1.75
CA THR A 77 -44.12 6.26 1.63
C THR A 77 -44.93 7.52 1.82
N ARG A 78 -45.38 7.78 3.05
CA ARG A 78 -46.31 8.85 3.41
C ARG A 78 -45.88 10.22 2.86
N ARG A 79 -44.63 10.65 3.05
CA ARG A 79 -44.22 12.02 2.68
C ARG A 79 -44.24 12.28 1.18
N ILE A 80 -43.85 11.31 0.36
CA ILE A 80 -43.88 11.46 -1.10
C ILE A 80 -45.33 11.50 -1.59
N ASP A 81 -46.17 10.62 -1.06
CA ASP A 81 -47.60 10.59 -1.39
C ASP A 81 -48.30 11.90 -0.98
N GLU A 82 -47.92 12.47 0.17
CA GLU A 82 -48.39 13.80 0.62
C GLU A 82 -47.98 14.92 -0.34
N LEU A 83 -46.75 14.86 -0.89
CA LEU A 83 -46.29 15.83 -1.88
C LEU A 83 -47.06 15.71 -3.19
N GLN A 84 -47.24 14.48 -3.69
CA GLN A 84 -48.07 14.20 -4.86
C GLN A 84 -49.51 14.71 -4.67
N TYR A 85 -50.12 14.42 -3.52
CA TYR A 85 -51.46 14.90 -3.17
C TYR A 85 -51.52 16.43 -3.14
N ARG A 86 -50.55 17.08 -2.50
CA ARG A 86 -50.49 18.54 -2.38
C ARG A 86 -50.36 19.20 -3.74
N PHE A 87 -49.48 18.70 -4.62
CA PHE A 87 -49.33 19.23 -5.97
C PHE A 87 -50.61 19.06 -6.79
N GLU A 88 -51.32 17.95 -6.62
CA GLU A 88 -52.55 17.70 -7.36
C GLU A 88 -53.70 18.61 -6.90
N LYS A 89 -53.87 18.78 -5.59
CA LYS A 89 -54.94 19.61 -4.99
C LYS A 89 -54.67 21.10 -5.02
N ASP A 90 -53.45 21.53 -5.29
CA ASP A 90 -53.12 22.94 -5.40
C ASP A 90 -53.95 23.62 -6.49
N SER A 91 -54.70 24.67 -6.15
CA SER A 91 -55.56 25.39 -7.10
C SER A 91 -54.85 26.55 -7.81
N VAL A 92 -53.62 26.87 -7.41
CA VAL A 92 -52.81 27.99 -7.91
C VAL A 92 -51.95 27.54 -9.09
N TYR A 93 -51.39 26.33 -9.06
CA TYR A 93 -50.44 25.88 -10.08
C TYR A 93 -51.11 25.51 -11.41
N PRO A 94 -50.64 26.09 -12.53
CA PRO A 94 -50.93 25.58 -13.86
C PRO A 94 -50.40 24.15 -14.05
N HIS A 95 -51.05 23.38 -14.92
CA HIS A 95 -50.70 22.00 -15.22
C HIS A 95 -49.18 21.77 -15.47
N PRO A 96 -48.47 22.57 -16.30
CA PRO A 96 -47.04 22.36 -16.55
C PRO A 96 -46.15 22.48 -15.30
N ILE A 97 -46.49 23.38 -14.37
CA ILE A 97 -45.72 23.56 -13.13
C ILE A 97 -45.89 22.34 -12.21
N LYS A 98 -47.12 21.84 -12.08
CA LYS A 98 -47.41 20.61 -11.32
C LYS A 98 -46.62 19.43 -11.87
N VAL A 99 -46.67 19.23 -13.19
CA VAL A 99 -45.93 18.15 -13.87
C VAL A 99 -44.43 18.26 -13.59
N ARG A 100 -43.85 19.47 -13.66
CA ARG A 100 -42.42 19.69 -13.39
C ARG A 100 -42.03 19.26 -11.97
N TYR A 101 -42.82 19.60 -10.95
CA TYR A 101 -42.51 19.20 -9.58
C TYR A 101 -42.75 17.72 -9.29
N ILE A 102 -43.76 17.10 -9.92
CA ILE A 102 -43.98 15.65 -9.82
C ILE A 102 -42.81 14.89 -10.49
N ARG A 103 -42.39 15.31 -11.68
CA ARG A 103 -41.22 14.73 -12.36
C ARG A 103 -39.90 14.98 -11.61
N GLY A 104 -39.80 16.09 -10.88
CA GLY A 104 -38.67 16.32 -9.98
C GLY A 104 -38.59 15.29 -8.86
N LEU A 105 -39.73 14.91 -8.26
CA LEU A 105 -39.78 13.82 -7.27
C LEU A 105 -39.39 12.48 -7.90
N GLU A 106 -39.93 12.18 -9.08
CA GLU A 106 -39.56 10.98 -9.84
C GLU A 106 -38.04 10.89 -10.03
N GLU A 107 -37.41 11.99 -10.45
CA GLU A 107 -35.97 12.03 -10.71
C GLU A 107 -35.14 11.92 -9.42
N ILE A 108 -35.58 12.49 -8.31
CA ILE A 108 -34.94 12.31 -6.99
C ILE A 108 -34.92 10.81 -6.62
N LEU A 109 -36.03 10.10 -6.84
CA LEU A 109 -36.11 8.67 -6.53
C LEU A 109 -35.34 7.80 -7.52
N LYS A 110 -35.31 8.14 -8.81
CA LYS A 110 -34.42 7.46 -9.77
C LYS A 110 -32.96 7.57 -9.37
N ASN A 111 -32.52 8.76 -8.96
CA ASN A 111 -31.15 8.97 -8.49
C ASN A 111 -30.85 8.18 -7.20
N LEU A 112 -31.84 8.00 -6.32
CA LEU A 112 -31.73 7.12 -5.15
C LEU A 112 -31.56 5.64 -5.54
N ASN A 113 -32.29 5.19 -6.56
CA ASN A 113 -32.32 3.80 -7.01
C ASN A 113 -31.10 3.38 -7.84
N ALA A 114 -30.44 4.31 -8.53
CA ALA A 114 -29.34 4.00 -9.46
C ALA A 114 -27.99 3.67 -8.79
N ASP A 115 -27.79 3.98 -7.51
CA ASP A 115 -26.46 3.99 -6.88
C ASP A 115 -26.26 2.81 -5.90
N THR A 116 -26.20 1.56 -6.36
CA THR A 116 -26.41 0.36 -5.53
C THR A 116 -25.46 0.11 -4.34
N SER A 117 -24.24 0.66 -4.30
CA SER A 117 -23.37 0.62 -3.10
C SER A 117 -23.43 1.88 -2.22
N ARG A 118 -23.89 3.02 -2.78
CA ARG A 118 -24.13 4.29 -2.04
C ARG A 118 -25.60 4.52 -1.69
N SER A 119 -26.51 3.68 -2.19
CA SER A 119 -27.97 3.81 -2.10
C SER A 119 -28.44 3.81 -0.65
N ARG A 120 -27.84 2.98 0.22
CA ARG A 120 -28.11 3.02 1.66
C ARG A 120 -27.76 4.36 2.30
N MET A 121 -26.62 4.96 1.93
CA MET A 121 -26.19 6.25 2.46
C MET A 121 -26.99 7.41 1.87
N ALA A 122 -27.39 7.31 0.59
CA ALA A 122 -28.27 8.28 -0.05
C ALA A 122 -29.68 8.27 0.57
N ALA A 123 -30.21 7.07 0.89
CA ALA A 123 -31.51 6.91 1.53
C ALA A 123 -31.59 7.61 2.90
N LEU A 124 -30.49 7.60 3.68
CA LEU A 124 -30.41 8.31 4.96
C LEU A 124 -30.66 9.82 4.84
N HIS A 125 -30.40 10.40 3.66
CA HIS A 125 -30.57 11.82 3.41
C HIS A 125 -31.94 12.17 2.84
N LEU A 126 -32.75 11.18 2.43
CA LEU A 126 -34.03 11.42 1.76
C LEU A 126 -34.98 12.33 2.56
N PRO A 127 -35.19 12.16 3.88
CA PRO A 127 -36.06 13.08 4.63
C PRO A 127 -35.63 14.55 4.50
N ALA A 128 -34.33 14.81 4.63
CA ALA A 128 -33.77 16.16 4.49
C ALA A 128 -33.80 16.67 3.03
N VAL A 129 -33.69 15.78 2.05
CA VAL A 129 -33.88 16.11 0.62
C VAL A 129 -35.32 16.58 0.40
N LEU A 130 -36.32 15.85 0.92
CA LEU A 130 -37.71 16.25 0.79
C LEU A 130 -37.99 17.60 1.47
N ASP A 131 -37.51 17.81 2.70
CA ASP A 131 -37.64 19.11 3.39
C ASP A 131 -37.09 20.27 2.54
N ALA A 132 -35.90 20.07 1.98
CA ALA A 132 -35.25 21.05 1.14
C ALA A 132 -35.94 21.24 -0.21
N TYR A 133 -36.54 20.18 -0.77
CA TYR A 133 -37.31 20.23 -2.01
C TYR A 133 -38.54 21.12 -1.84
N GLU A 134 -39.28 20.94 -0.75
CA GLU A 134 -40.43 21.78 -0.40
C GLU A 134 -40.04 23.24 -0.21
N ALA A 135 -38.95 23.50 0.53
CA ALA A 135 -38.45 24.85 0.75
C ALA A 135 -38.00 25.53 -0.56
N CYS A 136 -37.40 24.78 -1.49
CA CYS A 136 -37.03 25.30 -2.81
C CYS A 136 -38.26 25.57 -3.68
N ILE A 137 -39.29 24.72 -3.66
CA ILE A 137 -40.55 24.95 -4.37
C ILE A 137 -41.20 26.25 -3.89
N ALA A 138 -41.30 26.45 -2.57
CA ALA A 138 -41.91 27.66 -2.01
C ALA A 138 -41.25 28.95 -2.53
N LYS A 139 -39.92 28.94 -2.69
CA LYS A 139 -39.19 30.07 -3.28
C LYS A 139 -39.30 30.16 -4.80
N ASP A 140 -39.23 29.03 -5.49
CA ASP A 140 -39.29 28.98 -6.95
C ASP A 140 -40.63 29.51 -7.47
N MET A 141 -41.71 29.27 -6.73
CA MET A 141 -43.05 29.80 -7.02
C MET A 141 -43.11 31.32 -7.08
N ASP A 142 -42.42 32.00 -6.17
CA ASP A 142 -42.32 33.46 -6.13
C ASP A 142 -41.23 33.99 -7.08
N ASN A 143 -40.69 33.12 -7.95
CA ASN A 143 -39.53 33.38 -8.80
C ASN A 143 -38.31 33.91 -8.03
N LEU A 144 -38.19 33.52 -6.75
CA LEU A 144 -37.11 33.94 -5.88
C LEU A 144 -35.87 33.02 -6.07
N PRO A 145 -34.65 33.56 -5.90
CA PRO A 145 -33.44 32.77 -5.90
C PRO A 145 -33.43 31.68 -4.82
N ILE A 146 -33.04 30.47 -5.20
CA ILE A 146 -32.90 29.29 -4.32
C ILE A 146 -31.44 29.00 -3.93
N ASP A 147 -30.46 29.64 -4.56
CA ASP A 147 -29.03 29.42 -4.34
C ASP A 147 -28.60 29.62 -2.88
N GLY A 148 -29.21 30.59 -2.17
CA GLY A 148 -28.98 30.79 -0.74
C GLY A 148 -29.39 29.59 0.13
N LEU A 149 -30.44 28.84 -0.26
CA LEU A 149 -30.82 27.60 0.41
C LEU A 149 -29.82 26.48 0.06
N VAL A 150 -29.56 26.28 -1.23
CA VAL A 150 -28.65 25.26 -1.74
C VAL A 150 -27.24 25.41 -1.16
N ASN A 151 -26.78 26.64 -0.94
CA ASN A 151 -25.49 26.92 -0.33
C ASN A 151 -25.37 26.38 1.10
N LYS A 152 -26.45 26.42 1.89
CA LYS A 152 -26.48 25.97 3.29
C LYS A 152 -26.60 24.44 3.41
N LEU A 153 -27.15 23.78 2.40
CA LEU A 153 -27.38 22.33 2.42
C LEU A 153 -26.07 21.53 2.28
N PRO A 154 -25.92 20.38 2.94
CA PRO A 154 -24.85 19.43 2.67
C PRO A 154 -24.88 18.93 1.21
N TYR A 155 -23.73 18.54 0.66
CA TYR A 155 -23.65 18.05 -0.72
C TYR A 155 -24.60 16.88 -1.03
N PRO A 156 -24.71 15.83 -0.18
CA PRO A 156 -25.64 14.72 -0.45
C PRO A 156 -27.11 15.11 -0.48
N VAL A 157 -27.48 16.23 0.17
CA VAL A 157 -28.85 16.76 0.18
C VAL A 157 -29.09 17.69 -1.02
N ALA A 158 -28.11 18.54 -1.34
CA ALA A 158 -28.22 19.51 -2.43
C ALA A 158 -28.17 18.86 -3.82
N LEU A 159 -27.39 17.79 -3.99
CA LEU A 159 -27.17 17.16 -5.29
C LEU A 159 -28.45 16.61 -5.94
N PRO A 160 -29.29 15.80 -5.25
CA PRO A 160 -30.54 15.30 -5.82
C PRO A 160 -31.50 16.42 -6.22
N LEU A 161 -31.56 17.50 -5.44
CA LEU A 161 -32.44 18.65 -5.70
C LEU A 161 -32.12 19.31 -7.05
N ILE A 162 -30.85 19.58 -7.32
CA ILE A 162 -30.45 20.26 -8.56
C ILE A 162 -30.45 19.30 -9.76
N ARG A 163 -30.17 18.01 -9.54
CA ARG A 163 -30.25 16.99 -10.60
C ARG A 163 -31.69 16.63 -10.97
N SER A 164 -32.67 16.93 -10.11
CA SER A 164 -34.08 16.62 -10.37
C SER A 164 -34.66 17.29 -11.62
N GLY A 165 -34.02 18.36 -12.14
CA GLY A 165 -34.55 19.18 -13.22
C GLY A 165 -35.75 20.06 -12.83
N ALA A 166 -36.29 19.90 -11.62
CA ALA A 166 -37.48 20.63 -11.14
C ALA A 166 -37.30 22.16 -11.15
N PHE A 167 -36.06 22.60 -10.92
CA PHE A 167 -35.69 24.01 -10.75
C PHE A 167 -34.89 24.56 -11.95
N ASP A 168 -34.90 23.88 -13.10
CA ASP A 168 -34.10 24.27 -14.27
C ASP A 168 -34.47 25.64 -14.87
N LEU A 169 -35.67 26.14 -14.57
CA LEU A 169 -36.12 27.47 -14.97
C LEU A 169 -35.91 28.55 -13.89
N ASN A 170 -35.42 28.19 -12.69
CA ASN A 170 -35.20 29.14 -11.61
C ASN A 170 -34.07 30.13 -11.98
N VAL A 171 -34.25 31.40 -11.65
CA VAL A 171 -33.29 32.48 -11.92
C VAL A 171 -31.88 32.22 -11.39
N SER A 172 -31.74 31.44 -10.30
CA SER A 172 -30.44 31.15 -9.68
C SER A 172 -29.88 29.76 -9.98
N ILE A 173 -30.49 28.97 -10.90
CA ILE A 173 -30.09 27.57 -11.11
C ILE A 173 -28.63 27.42 -11.55
N ARG A 174 -28.13 28.36 -12.36
CA ARG A 174 -26.71 28.38 -12.78
C ARG A 174 -25.80 28.49 -11.57
N THR A 175 -26.12 29.38 -10.62
CA THR A 175 -25.37 29.55 -9.37
C THR A 175 -25.47 28.29 -8.50
N CYS A 176 -26.63 27.64 -8.42
CA CYS A 176 -26.81 26.38 -7.70
C CYS A 176 -25.90 25.26 -8.23
N ARG A 177 -25.79 25.11 -9.55
CA ARG A 177 -24.89 24.13 -10.19
C ARG A 177 -23.42 24.43 -9.85
N GLN A 178 -23.03 25.71 -9.85
CA GLN A 178 -21.68 26.12 -9.43
C GLN A 178 -21.43 25.82 -7.94
N ILE A 179 -22.39 26.07 -7.06
CA ILE A 179 -22.30 25.72 -5.63
C ILE A 179 -22.06 24.22 -5.44
N LEU A 180 -22.75 23.37 -6.20
CA LEU A 180 -22.55 21.92 -6.15
C LEU A 180 -21.15 21.51 -6.58
N ILE A 181 -20.62 22.10 -7.66
CA ILE A 181 -19.25 21.83 -8.09
C ILE A 181 -18.25 22.22 -6.99
N ARG A 182 -18.43 23.40 -6.36
CA ARG A 182 -17.58 23.83 -5.25
C ARG A 182 -17.64 22.86 -4.06
N LYS A 183 -18.84 22.40 -3.69
CA LYS A 183 -19.04 21.42 -2.61
C LYS A 183 -18.39 20.07 -2.95
N TYR A 184 -18.53 19.61 -4.19
CA TYR A 184 -17.89 18.38 -4.68
C TYR A 184 -16.36 18.47 -4.58
N CYS A 185 -15.77 19.55 -5.08
CA CYS A 185 -14.34 19.83 -4.97
C CYS A 185 -13.85 19.90 -3.51
N GLY A 186 -14.69 20.38 -2.59
CA GLY A 186 -14.37 20.38 -1.16
C GLY A 186 -14.36 19.00 -0.52
N LEU A 187 -15.16 18.07 -1.03
CA LEU A 187 -15.22 16.67 -0.57
C LEU A 187 -14.18 15.77 -1.23
N TYR A 188 -13.83 16.07 -2.49
CA TYR A 188 -12.87 15.32 -3.31
C TYR A 188 -11.79 16.27 -3.85
N PRO A 189 -10.83 16.69 -3.01
CA PRO A 189 -9.82 17.66 -3.39
C PRO A 189 -8.88 17.21 -4.52
N ASP A 190 -8.71 15.90 -4.67
CA ASP A 190 -7.97 15.23 -5.74
C ASP A 190 -8.66 15.33 -7.11
N GLU A 191 -9.98 15.46 -7.14
CA GLU A 191 -10.79 15.58 -8.37
C GLU A 191 -10.91 17.03 -8.89
N VAL A 192 -10.29 18.00 -8.20
CA VAL A 192 -10.43 19.43 -8.52
C VAL A 192 -10.00 19.73 -9.96
N PHE A 193 -8.82 19.29 -10.39
CA PHE A 193 -8.34 19.60 -11.73
C PHE A 193 -9.15 18.91 -12.83
N ILE A 194 -9.60 17.67 -12.60
CA ILE A 194 -10.49 16.94 -13.52
C ILE A 194 -11.80 17.72 -13.70
N THR A 195 -12.38 18.15 -12.58
CA THR A 195 -13.64 18.91 -12.54
C THR A 195 -13.51 20.27 -13.23
N LEU A 196 -12.42 20.99 -12.97
CA LEU A 196 -12.13 22.29 -13.59
C LEU A 196 -11.82 22.18 -15.09
N ARG A 197 -11.27 21.05 -15.56
CA ARG A 197 -11.05 20.84 -16.99
C ARG A 197 -12.36 20.84 -17.76
N GLN A 198 -13.42 20.28 -17.16
CA GLN A 198 -14.77 20.28 -17.72
C GLN A 198 -15.52 21.60 -17.50
N ASN A 199 -15.09 22.39 -16.51
CA ASN A 199 -15.74 23.65 -16.09
C ASN A 199 -14.71 24.79 -15.93
N PRO A 200 -13.97 25.16 -16.99
CA PRO A 200 -12.83 26.08 -16.87
C PRO A 200 -13.26 27.51 -16.51
N ASP A 201 -14.49 27.90 -16.81
CA ASP A 201 -15.01 29.26 -16.66
C ASP A 201 -15.72 29.52 -15.32
N LEU A 202 -15.53 28.64 -14.33
CA LEU A 202 -16.15 28.85 -13.02
C LEU A 202 -15.65 30.17 -12.39
N PRO A 203 -16.53 30.95 -11.73
CA PRO A 203 -16.14 32.22 -11.11
C PRO A 203 -15.04 32.09 -10.05
N PHE A 204 -14.99 30.94 -9.36
CA PHE A 204 -14.03 30.64 -8.28
C PHE A 204 -12.95 29.62 -8.68
N ALA A 205 -12.77 29.35 -9.98
CA ALA A 205 -11.79 28.35 -10.42
C ALA A 205 -10.36 28.69 -9.97
N ASP A 206 -9.96 29.97 -9.96
CA ASP A 206 -8.61 30.36 -9.51
C ASP A 206 -8.37 29.98 -8.04
N SER A 207 -9.37 30.18 -7.18
CA SER A 207 -9.29 29.79 -5.77
C SER A 207 -9.19 28.27 -5.62
N LEU A 208 -9.92 27.50 -6.42
CA LEU A 208 -9.82 26.04 -6.44
C LEU A 208 -8.46 25.57 -6.97
N ILE A 209 -7.94 26.20 -8.02
CA ILE A 209 -6.61 25.92 -8.56
C ILE A 209 -5.55 26.19 -7.50
N LYS A 210 -5.62 27.32 -6.77
CA LYS A 210 -4.69 27.62 -5.67
C LYS A 210 -4.74 26.53 -4.58
N VAL A 211 -5.92 26.21 -4.05
CA VAL A 211 -6.03 25.17 -3.02
C VAL A 211 -5.51 23.81 -3.51
N ALA A 212 -5.85 23.43 -4.74
CA ALA A 212 -5.40 22.16 -5.32
C ALA A 212 -3.90 22.16 -5.63
N ALA A 213 -3.33 23.25 -6.11
CA ALA A 213 -1.90 23.40 -6.41
C ALA A 213 -1.02 23.15 -5.19
N TYR A 214 -1.39 23.75 -4.05
CA TYR A 214 -0.65 23.61 -2.81
C TYR A 214 -0.75 22.20 -2.20
N ARG A 215 -1.79 21.44 -2.56
CA ARG A 215 -2.00 20.07 -2.07
C ARG A 215 -1.49 19.00 -3.04
N TYR A 216 -1.56 19.26 -4.34
CA TYR A 216 -1.26 18.34 -5.44
C TYR A 216 -0.43 19.03 -6.53
N PRO A 217 0.83 19.44 -6.21
CA PRO A 217 1.67 20.19 -7.14
C PRO A 217 2.02 19.40 -8.41
N MET A 218 2.11 18.06 -8.31
CA MET A 218 2.36 17.21 -9.48
C MET A 218 1.17 17.22 -10.44
N SER A 219 -0.06 17.15 -9.92
CA SER A 219 -1.26 17.27 -10.76
C SER A 219 -1.31 18.65 -11.43
N LEU A 220 -0.98 19.73 -10.73
CA LEU A 220 -0.92 21.05 -11.35
C LEU A 220 0.01 21.05 -12.58
N TYR A 221 1.17 20.41 -12.49
CA TYR A 221 2.11 20.30 -13.61
C TYR A 221 1.50 19.62 -14.83
N ASP A 222 0.85 18.47 -14.64
CA ASP A 222 0.24 17.72 -15.74
C ASP A 222 -0.83 18.55 -16.45
N TYR A 223 -1.65 19.27 -15.67
CA TYR A 223 -2.69 20.14 -16.22
C TYR A 223 -2.14 21.44 -16.81
N ALA A 224 -1.02 21.96 -16.31
CA ALA A 224 -0.35 23.14 -16.84
C ALA A 224 0.40 22.85 -18.16
N ALA A 225 0.86 21.61 -18.37
CA ALA A 225 1.53 21.16 -19.58
C ALA A 225 0.58 20.97 -20.77
N ALA A 226 -0.71 20.74 -20.51
CA ALA A 226 -1.72 20.56 -21.55
C ALA A 226 -1.95 21.82 -22.41
N ASN A 227 -2.67 21.68 -23.52
CA ASN A 227 -3.10 22.80 -24.37
C ASN A 227 -4.64 22.90 -24.40
N ASN A 228 -5.22 23.48 -23.36
CA ASN A 228 -6.68 23.66 -23.22
C ASN A 228 -7.04 24.90 -22.38
N GLY A 229 -8.34 25.20 -22.27
CA GLY A 229 -8.84 26.37 -21.51
C GLY A 229 -8.36 26.42 -20.05
N LEU A 230 -8.31 25.28 -19.36
CA LEU A 230 -7.81 25.21 -17.98
C LEU A 230 -6.32 25.53 -17.89
N SER A 231 -5.48 24.96 -18.76
CA SER A 231 -4.04 25.26 -18.78
C SER A 231 -3.75 26.74 -19.03
N ASN A 232 -4.50 27.38 -19.93
CA ASN A 232 -4.41 28.82 -20.20
C ASN A 232 -4.80 29.67 -18.99
N ARG A 233 -5.76 29.19 -18.20
CA ARG A 233 -6.18 29.84 -16.96
C ARG A 233 -5.11 29.68 -15.88
N ILE A 234 -4.60 28.46 -15.66
CA ILE A 234 -3.51 28.17 -14.71
C ILE A 234 -2.31 29.08 -14.96
N ARG A 235 -1.87 29.20 -16.23
CA ARG A 235 -0.71 30.01 -16.64
C ARG A 235 -0.82 31.50 -16.31
N LYS A 236 -2.04 32.02 -16.14
CA LYS A 236 -2.30 33.44 -15.86
C LYS A 236 -2.42 33.74 -14.36
N ILE A 237 -2.46 32.73 -13.51
CA ILE A 237 -2.61 32.95 -12.07
C ILE A 237 -1.31 33.51 -11.50
N ASP A 238 -1.43 34.66 -10.84
CA ASP A 238 -0.34 35.26 -10.09
C ASP A 238 -0.23 34.61 -8.71
N ASP A 239 0.64 33.59 -8.65
CA ASP A 239 0.97 32.82 -7.46
C ASP A 239 2.36 32.18 -7.64
N PRO A 240 3.29 32.34 -6.67
CA PRO A 240 4.68 31.91 -6.84
C PRO A 240 4.85 30.40 -7.11
N LEU A 241 4.05 29.56 -6.44
CA LEU A 241 4.08 28.11 -6.61
C LEU A 241 3.57 27.76 -8.02
N ILE A 242 2.41 28.32 -8.39
CA ILE A 242 1.78 28.03 -9.68
C ILE A 242 2.64 28.50 -10.85
N GLN A 243 3.21 29.71 -10.78
CA GLN A 243 4.10 30.23 -11.82
C GLN A 243 5.37 29.39 -11.95
N THR A 244 5.93 28.92 -10.83
CA THR A 244 7.12 28.06 -10.85
C THR A 244 6.83 26.71 -11.49
N ILE A 245 5.74 26.04 -11.09
CA ILE A 245 5.31 24.76 -11.67
C ILE A 245 4.95 24.94 -13.15
N THR A 246 4.31 26.05 -13.52
CA THR A 246 3.97 26.36 -14.90
C THR A 246 5.24 26.51 -15.75
N ARG A 247 6.26 27.24 -15.28
CA ARG A 247 7.55 27.33 -15.97
C ARG A 247 8.19 25.96 -16.15
N MET A 248 8.15 25.11 -15.11
CA MET A 248 8.63 23.73 -15.20
C MET A 248 7.84 22.91 -16.24
N ALA A 249 6.51 23.04 -16.29
CA ALA A 249 5.65 22.35 -17.26
C ALA A 249 5.98 22.72 -18.71
N MET A 250 6.37 23.98 -18.94
CA MET A 250 6.72 24.49 -20.26
C MET A 250 8.17 24.18 -20.69
N SER A 251 8.98 23.53 -19.85
CA SER A 251 10.42 23.25 -20.08
C SER A 251 10.73 22.08 -21.03
N GLY A 252 9.79 21.66 -21.89
CA GLY A 252 10.05 20.66 -22.92
C GLY A 252 10.32 19.24 -22.41
N GLY A 253 9.67 18.82 -21.31
CA GLY A 253 9.71 17.44 -20.80
C GLY A 253 10.74 17.16 -19.69
N SER A 254 11.58 18.14 -19.32
CA SER A 254 12.52 18.02 -18.17
C SER A 254 11.86 18.26 -16.81
N GLY A 255 10.55 18.56 -16.77
CA GLY A 255 9.83 19.01 -15.58
C GLY A 255 10.04 18.14 -14.33
N GLN A 256 10.03 16.82 -14.51
CA GLN A 256 10.24 15.84 -13.44
C GLN A 256 11.61 15.98 -12.77
N LEU A 257 12.64 16.48 -13.47
CA LEU A 257 13.98 16.68 -12.93
C LEU A 257 14.09 17.92 -12.03
N TYR A 258 13.14 18.86 -12.10
CA TYR A 258 13.14 20.04 -11.21
C TYR A 258 12.28 19.82 -9.95
N PHE A 259 11.30 18.92 -10.00
CA PHE A 259 10.38 18.64 -8.89
C PHE A 259 11.04 18.27 -7.56
N PRO A 260 12.13 17.50 -7.52
CA PRO A 260 12.89 17.25 -6.30
C PRO A 260 13.33 18.52 -5.57
N PHE A 261 13.47 19.63 -6.31
CA PHE A 261 13.97 20.91 -5.83
C PHE A 261 12.90 22.00 -5.79
N LEU A 262 11.62 21.65 -6.01
CA LEU A 262 10.53 22.61 -6.17
C LEU A 262 10.53 23.67 -5.05
N ASP A 263 10.63 23.24 -3.80
CA ASP A 263 10.64 24.16 -2.66
C ASP A 263 11.89 25.05 -2.62
N ASN A 264 13.06 24.53 -3.02
CA ASN A 264 14.27 25.35 -3.11
C ASN A 264 14.17 26.38 -4.24
N ILE A 265 13.53 26.03 -5.37
CA ILE A 265 13.32 26.93 -6.51
C ILE A 265 12.32 28.04 -6.15
N ILE A 266 11.21 27.69 -5.49
CA ILE A 266 10.20 28.67 -5.04
C ILE A 266 10.83 29.68 -4.07
N ASN A 267 11.67 29.20 -3.16
CA ASN A 267 12.33 30.03 -2.15
C ASN A 267 13.64 30.69 -2.65
N GLY A 268 13.97 30.58 -3.95
CA GLY A 268 15.15 31.20 -4.55
C GLY A 268 16.49 30.69 -4.03
N LYS A 269 16.52 29.52 -3.36
CA LYS A 269 17.76 28.89 -2.87
C LYS A 269 18.59 28.30 -4.01
N ILE A 270 17.92 27.78 -5.03
CA ILE A 270 18.51 27.39 -6.31
C ILE A 270 17.60 27.87 -7.44
N THR A 271 18.14 27.99 -8.64
CA THR A 271 17.40 28.35 -9.86
C THR A 271 17.19 27.12 -10.75
N GLN A 272 16.29 27.22 -11.73
CA GLN A 272 16.17 26.17 -12.76
C GLN A 272 17.48 26.02 -13.57
N GLN A 273 18.20 27.12 -13.79
CA GLN A 273 19.48 27.11 -14.49
C GLN A 273 20.55 26.33 -13.71
N ASP A 274 20.58 26.43 -12.38
CA ASP A 274 21.50 25.63 -11.55
C ASP A 274 21.23 24.14 -11.71
N VAL A 275 19.95 23.75 -11.79
CA VAL A 275 19.57 22.36 -12.06
C VAL A 275 19.94 21.96 -13.49
N ASP A 276 19.75 22.83 -14.48
CA ASP A 276 20.09 22.57 -15.88
C ASP A 276 21.57 22.27 -16.10
N GLN A 277 22.46 22.88 -15.31
CA GLN A 277 23.90 22.63 -15.38
C GLN A 277 24.28 21.19 -14.98
N VAL A 278 23.51 20.56 -14.10
CA VAL A 278 23.85 19.24 -13.54
C VAL A 278 22.90 18.13 -13.99
N LYS A 279 21.69 18.42 -14.47
CA LYS A 279 20.64 17.42 -14.73
C LYS A 279 21.01 16.31 -15.72
N ASN A 280 21.97 16.58 -16.61
CA ASN A 280 22.45 15.63 -17.61
C ASN A 280 23.69 14.85 -17.15
N ASP A 281 24.28 15.22 -16.01
CA ASP A 281 25.38 14.51 -15.37
C ASP A 281 24.80 13.67 -14.21
N PRO A 282 24.75 12.33 -14.34
CA PRO A 282 24.14 11.46 -13.32
C PRO A 282 24.78 11.61 -11.94
N GLU A 283 26.09 11.88 -11.87
CA GLU A 283 26.80 12.05 -10.61
C GLU A 283 26.44 13.39 -9.98
N GLN A 284 26.63 14.50 -10.70
CA GLN A 284 26.37 15.83 -10.15
C GLN A 284 24.90 16.02 -9.78
N TYR A 285 23.98 15.48 -10.57
CA TYR A 285 22.55 15.50 -10.25
C TYR A 285 22.24 14.69 -8.99
N TYR A 286 22.83 13.49 -8.83
CA TYR A 286 22.67 12.69 -7.62
C TYR A 286 23.19 13.42 -6.37
N LYS A 287 24.38 14.04 -6.46
CA LYS A 287 24.95 14.86 -5.38
C LYS A 287 24.02 16.00 -4.97
N LEU A 288 23.39 16.67 -5.95
CA LEU A 288 22.42 17.73 -5.68
C LEU A 288 21.15 17.20 -5.00
N LEU A 289 20.66 16.01 -5.39
CA LEU A 289 19.53 15.36 -4.73
C LEU A 289 19.86 15.02 -3.27
N VAL A 290 21.03 14.44 -2.99
CA VAL A 290 21.47 14.10 -1.62
C VAL A 290 21.55 15.36 -0.75
N LYS A 291 22.21 16.41 -1.24
CA LYS A 291 22.31 17.70 -0.53
C LYS A 291 20.93 18.28 -0.23
N THR A 292 20.01 18.20 -1.19
CA THR A 292 18.63 18.67 -1.01
C THR A 292 17.88 17.83 0.03
N ARG A 293 18.07 16.51 0.02
CA ARG A 293 17.45 15.59 0.98
C ARG A 293 17.85 15.92 2.41
N ILE A 294 19.14 16.10 2.67
CA ILE A 294 19.66 16.46 3.99
C ILE A 294 19.08 17.80 4.46
N SER A 295 19.05 18.80 3.57
CA SER A 295 18.47 20.11 3.88
C SER A 295 16.97 20.02 4.22
N TYR A 296 16.21 19.18 3.49
CA TYR A 296 14.79 19.01 3.75
C TYR A 296 14.52 18.23 5.02
N VAL A 297 15.34 17.22 5.35
CA VAL A 297 15.25 16.50 6.62
C VAL A 297 15.50 17.45 7.79
N GLU A 298 16.54 18.28 7.72
CA GLU A 298 16.85 19.26 8.78
C GLU A 298 15.67 20.23 9.01
N ARG A 299 14.99 20.65 7.93
CA ARG A 299 13.80 21.49 8.00
C ARG A 299 12.59 20.73 8.58
N ALA A 300 12.37 19.49 8.16
CA ALA A 300 11.31 18.64 8.69
C ALA A 300 11.47 18.41 10.21
N MET A 301 12.71 18.27 10.71
CA MET A 301 12.99 18.19 12.15
C MET A 301 12.54 19.46 12.90
N ARG A 302 12.51 20.62 12.24
CA ARG A 302 11.99 21.90 12.74
C ARG A 302 10.49 22.09 12.48
N LYS A 303 9.78 21.04 12.03
CA LYS A 303 8.36 21.04 11.65
C LYS A 303 8.01 21.99 10.49
N ASP A 304 9.00 22.28 9.66
CA ASP A 304 8.81 23.05 8.43
C ASP A 304 8.28 22.13 7.31
N THR A 305 7.37 22.65 6.49
CA THR A 305 6.76 21.90 5.38
C THR A 305 7.51 22.19 4.09
N THR A 306 7.97 21.16 3.39
CA THR A 306 8.68 21.29 2.11
C THR A 306 7.89 20.68 0.96
N TYR A 307 7.76 21.41 -0.16
CA TYR A 307 7.22 20.85 -1.39
C TYR A 307 8.23 19.94 -2.09
N GLY A 308 7.75 18.86 -2.72
CA GLY A 308 8.60 17.97 -3.52
C GLY A 308 9.35 16.90 -2.73
N PHE A 309 9.16 16.76 -1.41
CA PHE A 309 9.84 15.75 -0.59
C PHE A 309 9.66 14.31 -1.10
N HIS A 310 8.46 13.96 -1.57
CA HIS A 310 8.17 12.65 -2.15
C HIS A 310 8.82 12.47 -3.53
N ALA A 311 8.72 13.49 -4.39
CA ALA A 311 9.38 13.48 -5.71
C ALA A 311 10.90 13.36 -5.57
N LEU A 312 11.48 14.05 -4.58
CA LEU A 312 12.88 13.95 -4.20
C LEU A 312 13.25 12.54 -3.76
N ALA A 313 12.50 11.93 -2.86
CA ALA A 313 12.76 10.56 -2.41
C ALA A 313 12.72 9.55 -3.57
N SER A 314 11.73 9.67 -4.46
CA SER A 314 11.59 8.81 -5.65
C SER A 314 12.73 9.01 -6.64
N MET A 315 13.06 10.26 -6.98
CA MET A 315 14.15 10.58 -7.92
C MET A 315 15.52 10.19 -7.35
N LEU A 316 15.75 10.41 -6.05
CA LEU A 316 16.98 10.03 -5.36
C LEU A 316 17.18 8.52 -5.40
N LYS A 317 16.13 7.72 -5.10
CA LYS A 317 16.18 6.26 -5.27
C LYS A 317 16.49 5.89 -6.72
N LYS A 318 15.73 6.42 -7.68
CA LYS A 318 15.90 6.13 -9.11
C LYS A 318 17.34 6.37 -9.57
N LYS A 319 17.93 7.51 -9.21
CA LYS A 319 19.30 7.88 -9.62
C LYS A 319 20.38 7.12 -8.87
N ALA A 320 20.18 6.80 -7.59
CA ALA A 320 21.03 5.85 -6.87
C ALA A 320 21.10 4.50 -7.62
N THR A 321 19.94 3.96 -8.00
CA THR A 321 19.84 2.67 -8.68
C THR A 321 20.46 2.72 -10.09
N GLU A 322 19.98 3.63 -10.95
CA GLU A 322 20.38 3.70 -12.36
C GLU A 322 21.87 4.02 -12.54
N ALA A 323 22.39 5.01 -11.81
CA ALA A 323 23.73 5.52 -12.07
C ALA A 323 24.84 4.75 -11.34
N PHE A 324 24.52 4.09 -10.22
CA PHE A 324 25.52 3.48 -9.35
C PHE A 324 25.26 2.02 -9.06
N ILE A 325 24.11 1.67 -8.47
CA ILE A 325 23.84 0.28 -8.04
C ILE A 325 23.87 -0.67 -9.23
N ASN A 326 23.14 -0.36 -10.31
CA ASN A 326 23.12 -1.21 -11.51
C ASN A 326 24.51 -1.39 -12.11
N VAL A 327 25.36 -0.35 -12.06
CA VAL A 327 26.73 -0.40 -12.58
C VAL A 327 27.62 -1.31 -11.71
N ILE A 328 27.65 -1.09 -10.39
CA ILE A 328 28.51 -1.90 -9.50
C ILE A 328 28.00 -3.35 -9.36
N ASN A 329 26.70 -3.56 -9.53
CA ASN A 329 26.07 -4.87 -9.60
C ASN A 329 26.37 -5.55 -10.94
N GLY A 330 26.31 -4.82 -12.05
CA GLY A 330 26.63 -5.34 -13.38
C GLY A 330 28.08 -5.81 -13.50
N LEU A 331 29.00 -5.15 -12.77
CA LEU A 331 30.44 -5.49 -12.74
C LEU A 331 30.80 -6.47 -11.61
N HIS A 332 29.90 -7.37 -11.20
CA HIS A 332 30.08 -8.20 -10.01
C HIS A 332 31.18 -9.27 -10.12
N ASP A 333 31.53 -9.64 -11.35
CA ASP A 333 32.59 -10.54 -11.79
C ASP A 333 33.96 -9.84 -11.94
N GLN A 334 33.96 -8.51 -12.02
CA GLN A 334 35.17 -7.71 -12.22
C GLN A 334 35.95 -7.46 -10.92
N PRO A 335 37.27 -7.21 -10.99
CA PRO A 335 38.06 -6.79 -9.84
C PRO A 335 37.53 -5.51 -9.18
N ASP A 336 37.63 -5.42 -7.86
CA ASP A 336 37.08 -4.32 -7.05
C ASP A 336 37.49 -2.91 -7.55
N ALA A 337 38.73 -2.75 -8.03
CA ALA A 337 39.24 -1.48 -8.57
C ALA A 337 38.49 -1.00 -9.83
N VAL A 338 37.98 -1.94 -10.64
CA VAL A 338 37.15 -1.65 -11.81
C VAL A 338 35.69 -1.52 -11.38
N ARG A 339 35.19 -2.52 -10.63
CA ARG A 339 33.80 -2.63 -10.18
C ARG A 339 33.32 -1.39 -9.44
N PHE A 340 34.10 -0.91 -8.47
CA PHE A 340 33.68 0.20 -7.59
C PHE A 340 34.17 1.57 -8.06
N LYS A 341 34.71 1.68 -9.28
CA LYS A 341 35.24 2.95 -9.80
C LYS A 341 34.22 4.07 -9.80
N VAL A 342 32.96 3.79 -10.18
CA VAL A 342 31.88 4.78 -10.31
C VAL A 342 31.46 5.39 -8.96
N ILE A 343 31.69 4.70 -7.84
CA ILE A 343 31.33 5.18 -6.51
C ILE A 343 32.49 5.86 -5.75
N GLN A 344 33.72 5.84 -6.29
CA GLN A 344 34.91 6.38 -5.61
C GLN A 344 34.82 7.89 -5.34
N GLN A 345 34.15 8.63 -6.24
CA GLN A 345 33.99 10.09 -6.17
C GLN A 345 32.85 10.52 -5.23
N LEU A 346 32.10 9.57 -4.68
CA LEU A 346 31.03 9.86 -3.72
C LEU A 346 31.60 10.10 -2.32
N ASN A 347 30.98 11.03 -1.59
CA ASN A 347 31.23 11.22 -0.16
C ASN A 347 30.42 10.25 0.70
N ALA A 348 30.57 10.36 2.02
CA ALA A 348 29.95 9.44 2.95
C ALA A 348 28.42 9.56 2.97
N GLU A 349 27.88 10.77 2.87
CA GLU A 349 26.44 11.01 2.81
C GLU A 349 25.81 10.41 1.56
N GLU A 350 26.46 10.58 0.41
CA GLU A 350 26.04 10.03 -0.88
C GLU A 350 26.06 8.50 -0.89
N LEU A 351 27.09 7.89 -0.31
CA LEU A 351 27.20 6.44 -0.13
C LEU A 351 26.19 5.91 0.89
N TYR A 352 25.90 6.68 1.95
CA TYR A 352 24.86 6.34 2.91
C TYR A 352 23.49 6.26 2.23
N TYR A 353 23.10 7.29 1.47
CA TYR A 353 21.84 7.26 0.72
C TYR A 353 21.82 6.18 -0.36
N LEU A 354 22.96 5.92 -1.00
CA LEU A 354 23.10 4.81 -1.95
C LEU A 354 22.80 3.47 -1.27
N SER A 355 23.24 3.30 -0.02
CA SER A 355 23.01 2.08 0.77
C SER A 355 21.54 1.92 1.19
N VAL A 356 20.91 2.94 1.78
CA VAL A 356 19.56 2.80 2.36
C VAL A 356 18.43 2.87 1.33
N LEU A 357 18.69 3.37 0.12
CA LEU A 357 17.70 3.45 -0.95
C LEU A 357 17.72 2.25 -1.90
N SER A 358 18.71 1.38 -1.76
CA SER A 358 18.91 0.18 -2.59
C SER A 358 18.57 -1.13 -1.85
N ASP A 359 17.80 -1.06 -0.75
CA ASP A 359 17.24 -2.25 -0.08
C ASP A 359 16.48 -3.12 -1.10
N GLY A 360 16.79 -4.42 -1.10
CA GLY A 360 16.30 -5.39 -2.10
C GLY A 360 17.00 -5.36 -3.47
N GLU A 361 17.76 -4.33 -3.81
CA GLU A 361 18.39 -4.16 -5.14
C GLU A 361 19.92 -4.30 -5.13
N ILE A 362 20.59 -3.85 -4.06
CA ILE A 362 22.05 -3.96 -3.95
C ILE A 362 22.47 -5.40 -3.66
N TYR A 363 23.47 -5.92 -4.38
CA TYR A 363 23.97 -7.27 -4.08
C TYR A 363 24.74 -7.28 -2.78
N THR A 364 24.71 -8.41 -2.07
CA THR A 364 25.50 -8.63 -0.85
C THR A 364 26.97 -8.25 -1.06
N SER A 365 27.58 -8.68 -2.17
CA SER A 365 28.98 -8.36 -2.49
C SER A 365 29.19 -6.86 -2.78
N SER A 366 28.24 -6.19 -3.42
CA SER A 366 28.30 -4.74 -3.68
C SER A 366 28.23 -3.92 -2.39
N TYR A 367 27.38 -4.34 -1.45
CA TYR A 367 27.26 -3.69 -0.14
C TYR A 367 28.52 -3.92 0.71
N VAL A 368 28.88 -5.19 0.93
CA VAL A 368 29.92 -5.59 1.89
C VAL A 368 31.34 -5.23 1.42
N LYS A 369 31.63 -5.33 0.11
CA LYS A 369 32.99 -5.04 -0.42
C LYS A 369 33.15 -3.62 -0.96
N GLY A 370 32.05 -2.96 -1.29
CA GLY A 370 32.05 -1.65 -1.96
C GLY A 370 31.49 -0.54 -1.09
N VAL A 371 30.16 -0.44 -1.06
CA VAL A 371 29.45 0.73 -0.53
C VAL A 371 29.72 0.94 0.96
N TYR A 372 29.54 -0.08 1.81
CA TYR A 372 29.73 0.01 3.25
C TYR A 372 31.17 0.38 3.66
N PRO A 373 32.22 -0.36 3.25
CA PRO A 373 33.58 -0.03 3.67
C PRO A 373 34.06 1.31 3.12
N LEU A 374 33.69 1.68 1.88
CA LEU A 374 34.03 2.98 1.33
C LEU A 374 33.34 4.10 2.12
N MET A 375 32.05 3.96 2.43
CA MET A 375 31.30 4.94 3.23
C MET A 375 31.95 5.16 4.59
N MET A 376 32.28 4.09 5.31
CA MET A 376 32.93 4.19 6.62
C MET A 376 34.33 4.81 6.53
N SER A 377 35.10 4.46 5.49
CA SER A 377 36.42 5.08 5.28
C SER A 377 36.35 6.59 5.06
N LYS A 378 35.33 7.10 4.35
CA LYS A 378 35.13 8.53 4.08
C LYS A 378 34.81 9.35 5.34
N VAL A 379 34.40 8.71 6.42
CA VAL A 379 34.21 9.32 7.75
C VAL A 379 35.29 8.88 8.75
N ASN A 380 36.43 8.36 8.29
CA ASN A 380 37.49 7.86 9.18
C ASN A 380 37.00 6.83 10.19
N ASN A 381 36.08 5.95 9.78
CA ASN A 381 35.41 4.96 10.62
C ASN A 381 34.73 5.58 11.85
N ARG A 382 34.03 6.72 11.65
CA ARG A 382 33.24 7.41 12.67
C ARG A 382 31.74 7.31 12.40
N PRO A 383 31.07 6.25 12.88
CA PRO A 383 29.62 6.07 12.78
C PRO A 383 28.81 7.26 13.32
N ASP A 384 29.24 7.81 14.46
CA ASP A 384 28.64 8.96 15.12
C ASP A 384 28.64 10.18 14.21
N SER A 385 29.77 10.43 13.53
CA SER A 385 29.92 11.53 12.59
C SER A 385 29.06 11.32 11.34
N LEU A 386 29.01 10.09 10.81
CA LEU A 386 28.15 9.76 9.67
C LEU A 386 26.68 10.08 9.94
N LEU A 387 26.16 9.62 11.08
CA LEU A 387 24.75 9.84 11.45
C LEU A 387 24.43 11.33 11.62
N MET A 388 25.37 12.12 12.14
CA MET A 388 25.24 13.57 12.25
C MET A 388 25.23 14.30 10.90
N LEU A 389 26.00 13.82 9.92
CA LEU A 389 26.01 14.37 8.55
C LEU A 389 24.66 14.19 7.87
N VAL A 390 24.07 12.99 8.00
CA VAL A 390 22.78 12.65 7.37
C VAL A 390 21.56 12.96 8.26
N LYS A 391 21.77 13.65 9.39
CA LYS A 391 20.71 14.06 10.34
C LYS A 391 19.85 12.89 10.83
N PHE A 392 20.46 11.71 10.98
CA PHE A 392 19.79 10.46 11.31
C PHE A 392 18.65 10.09 10.33
N ASP A 393 18.59 10.67 9.14
CA ASP A 393 17.58 10.29 8.15
C ASP A 393 17.72 8.82 7.80
N LYS A 394 16.62 8.05 7.84
CA LYS A 394 16.60 6.61 7.54
C LYS A 394 17.58 5.76 8.38
N PHE A 395 18.00 6.20 9.56
CA PHE A 395 18.97 5.44 10.37
C PHE A 395 18.46 4.01 10.71
N ARG A 396 17.16 3.81 10.93
CA ARG A 396 16.59 2.46 11.15
C ARG A 396 16.80 1.56 9.93
N LYS A 397 16.57 2.10 8.74
CA LYS A 397 16.82 1.39 7.48
C LYS A 397 18.29 1.00 7.35
N PHE A 398 19.19 1.91 7.70
CA PHE A 398 20.62 1.63 7.71
C PHE A 398 20.98 0.52 8.69
N ILE A 399 20.45 0.55 9.93
CA ILE A 399 20.66 -0.51 10.93
C ILE A 399 20.12 -1.84 10.44
N LYS A 400 18.93 -1.87 9.80
CA LYS A 400 18.40 -3.08 9.14
C LYS A 400 19.37 -3.61 8.10
N MET A 401 19.84 -2.76 7.19
CA MET A 401 20.79 -3.17 6.14
C MET A 401 22.08 -3.72 6.74
N ALA A 402 22.65 -3.03 7.74
CA ALA A 402 23.86 -3.48 8.41
C ALA A 402 23.65 -4.80 9.17
N ALA A 403 22.47 -5.02 9.77
CA ALA A 403 22.12 -6.28 10.42
C ALA A 403 21.98 -7.41 9.39
N GLY A 404 21.24 -7.19 8.30
CA GLY A 404 21.00 -8.18 7.25
C GLY A 404 22.25 -8.57 6.47
N TYR A 405 23.23 -7.67 6.35
CA TYR A 405 24.53 -7.94 5.73
C TYR A 405 25.65 -8.27 6.71
N ASN A 406 25.33 -8.53 8.00
CA ASN A 406 26.27 -8.83 9.09
C ASN A 406 27.41 -7.79 9.29
N THR A 407 27.18 -6.51 8.98
CA THR A 407 28.14 -5.42 9.25
C THR A 407 27.76 -4.57 10.47
N LEU A 408 26.64 -4.87 11.14
CA LEU A 408 26.16 -4.08 12.28
C LEU A 408 27.13 -4.13 13.48
N SER A 409 27.73 -5.29 13.79
CA SER A 409 28.69 -5.39 14.89
C SER A 409 29.94 -4.54 14.64
N ASP A 410 30.44 -4.52 13.41
CA ASP A 410 31.55 -3.66 12.99
C ASP A 410 31.18 -2.16 13.10
N PHE A 411 29.96 -1.81 12.64
CA PHE A 411 29.43 -0.46 12.74
C PHE A 411 29.31 0.02 14.19
N LEU A 412 28.67 -0.77 15.05
CA LEU A 412 28.49 -0.42 16.47
C LEU A 412 29.82 -0.42 17.23
N GLY A 413 30.72 -1.34 16.91
CA GLY A 413 32.05 -1.43 17.51
C GLY A 413 32.98 -0.27 17.13
N SER A 414 32.72 0.39 16.00
CA SER A 414 33.49 1.55 15.54
C SER A 414 33.08 2.87 16.20
N PHE A 415 32.04 2.87 17.05
CA PHE A 415 31.74 4.05 17.85
C PHE A 415 32.87 4.32 18.86
N PRO A 416 33.35 5.57 18.98
CA PRO A 416 34.32 5.94 20.01
C PRO A 416 33.80 5.81 21.44
N ASP A 417 32.49 6.01 21.63
CA ASP A 417 31.79 5.88 22.91
C ASP A 417 30.71 4.82 22.77
N HIS A 418 30.82 3.75 23.55
CA HIS A 418 29.84 2.68 23.58
C HIS A 418 28.46 3.15 24.05
N GLN A 419 28.37 4.24 24.82
CA GLN A 419 27.10 4.80 25.24
C GLN A 419 26.32 5.41 24.07
N ASP A 420 27.00 5.96 23.07
CA ASP A 420 26.36 6.50 21.86
C ASP A 420 25.77 5.37 20.99
N ALA A 421 26.51 4.26 20.85
CA ALA A 421 26.02 3.06 20.17
C ALA A 421 24.78 2.47 20.89
N GLN A 422 24.77 2.45 22.22
CA GLN A 422 23.61 1.99 23.00
C GLN A 422 22.43 2.96 22.87
N THR A 423 22.68 4.27 22.89
CA THR A 423 21.67 5.30 22.65
C THR A 423 21.05 5.15 21.26
N LEU A 424 21.86 4.88 20.24
CA LEU A 424 21.39 4.62 18.88
C LEU A 424 20.46 3.40 18.83
N MET A 425 20.85 2.29 19.45
CA MET A 425 20.03 1.07 19.47
C MET A 425 18.75 1.25 20.31
N THR A 426 18.80 2.10 21.33
CA THR A 426 17.59 2.52 22.07
C THR A 426 16.66 3.35 21.18
N ALA A 427 17.20 4.34 20.45
CA ALA A 427 16.44 5.10 19.47
C ALA A 427 15.88 4.20 18.35
N PHE A 428 16.64 3.16 17.95
CA PHE A 428 16.24 2.15 16.97
C PHE A 428 15.03 1.32 17.41
N VAL A 429 14.68 1.26 18.69
CA VAL A 429 13.44 0.62 19.15
C VAL A 429 12.35 1.64 19.51
N ASN A 430 12.72 2.84 19.95
CA ASN A 430 11.77 3.81 20.49
C ASN A 430 10.98 4.56 19.41
N GLY A 431 9.75 4.96 19.73
CA GLY A 431 8.97 5.93 18.95
C GLY A 431 8.31 5.39 17.67
N LEU A 432 8.27 4.07 17.48
CA LEU A 432 7.67 3.40 16.30
C LEU A 432 6.19 3.74 16.09
N GLU A 433 5.47 4.10 17.17
CA GLU A 433 4.07 4.52 17.15
C GLU A 433 3.83 5.85 16.43
N ASN A 434 4.87 6.66 16.24
CA ASN A 434 4.77 7.98 15.64
C ASN A 434 4.98 7.97 14.12
N GLY A 435 5.39 6.83 13.54
CA GLY A 435 5.55 6.69 12.09
C GLY A 435 4.22 6.71 11.35
N GLU A 436 4.23 7.10 10.08
CA GLU A 436 3.03 7.07 9.23
C GLU A 436 2.63 5.62 8.91
N GLY A 437 3.60 4.75 8.60
CA GLY A 437 3.42 3.33 8.27
C GLY A 437 3.94 2.34 9.31
N LEU A 438 4.17 1.10 8.87
CA LEU A 438 4.73 0.00 9.69
C LEU A 438 6.20 -0.30 9.38
N GLU A 439 6.79 0.36 8.37
CA GLU A 439 8.15 0.08 7.89
C GLU A 439 9.16 0.08 9.03
N ASP A 440 9.19 1.12 9.88
CA ASP A 440 10.09 1.18 11.04
C ASP A 440 9.93 -0.01 12.00
N GLY A 441 8.70 -0.48 12.22
CA GLY A 441 8.43 -1.64 13.08
C GLY A 441 8.86 -2.95 12.44
N VAL A 442 8.74 -3.06 11.12
CA VAL A 442 9.21 -4.20 10.32
C VAL A 442 10.73 -4.24 10.33
N ASP A 443 11.39 -3.11 10.07
CA ASP A 443 12.86 -2.98 10.10
C ASP A 443 13.41 -3.41 11.46
N VAL A 444 12.74 -3.06 12.56
CA VAL A 444 13.10 -3.48 13.93
C VAL A 444 12.88 -4.98 14.16
N ALA A 445 11.75 -5.52 13.69
CA ALA A 445 11.45 -6.94 13.80
C ALA A 445 12.48 -7.80 13.05
N ASP A 446 12.77 -7.45 11.80
CA ASP A 446 13.72 -8.17 10.95
C ASP A 446 15.15 -8.08 11.50
N SER A 447 15.57 -6.89 11.94
CA SER A 447 16.92 -6.72 12.51
C SER A 447 17.16 -7.60 13.73
N TYR A 448 16.14 -7.81 14.57
CA TYR A 448 16.27 -8.58 15.80
C TYR A 448 16.69 -10.05 15.56
N ALA A 449 16.16 -10.69 14.51
CA ALA A 449 16.51 -12.06 14.17
C ALA A 449 18.01 -12.21 13.84
N SER A 450 18.59 -11.18 13.22
CA SER A 450 20.04 -11.16 12.94
C SER A 450 20.87 -10.76 14.16
N ILE A 451 20.40 -9.78 14.94
CA ILE A 451 21.10 -9.28 16.13
C ILE A 451 21.16 -10.32 17.26
N THR A 452 20.09 -11.09 17.48
CA THR A 452 20.07 -12.11 18.55
C THR A 452 21.14 -13.20 18.35
N GLU A 453 21.52 -13.45 17.10
CA GLU A 453 22.54 -14.45 16.74
C GLU A 453 23.96 -13.87 16.81
N THR A 454 24.15 -12.59 16.47
CA THR A 454 25.47 -11.97 16.34
C THR A 454 25.88 -11.08 17.52
N ASN A 455 24.92 -10.56 18.30
CA ASN A 455 25.14 -9.66 19.43
C ASN A 455 24.03 -9.75 20.49
N LYS A 456 24.15 -10.74 21.38
CA LYS A 456 23.16 -11.02 22.43
C LYS A 456 22.89 -9.85 23.37
N VAL A 457 23.90 -9.05 23.71
CA VAL A 457 23.75 -7.89 24.60
C VAL A 457 22.80 -6.87 24.00
N VAL A 458 23.00 -6.51 22.73
CA VAL A 458 22.12 -5.58 22.02
C VAL A 458 20.71 -6.15 21.86
N ALA A 459 20.57 -7.46 21.61
CA ALA A 459 19.26 -8.11 21.55
C ALA A 459 18.50 -8.05 22.89
N ASP A 460 19.18 -8.31 24.01
CA ASP A 460 18.56 -8.24 25.33
C ASP A 460 18.12 -6.79 25.68
N ASP A 461 18.93 -5.79 25.31
CA ASP A 461 18.59 -4.36 25.42
C ASP A 461 17.38 -3.98 24.54
N MET A 462 17.27 -4.53 23.32
CA MET A 462 16.12 -4.32 22.46
C MET A 462 14.83 -4.85 23.11
N ILE A 463 14.85 -6.04 23.72
CA ILE A 463 13.69 -6.57 24.47
C ILE A 463 13.31 -5.63 25.61
N ALA A 464 14.28 -5.15 26.39
CA ALA A 464 14.04 -4.23 27.48
C ALA A 464 13.38 -2.93 26.99
N ASN A 465 13.90 -2.35 25.91
CA ASN A 465 13.35 -1.15 25.29
C ASN A 465 11.92 -1.36 24.75
N VAL A 466 11.64 -2.51 24.12
CA VAL A 466 10.27 -2.83 23.67
C VAL A 466 9.30 -2.88 24.87
N ARG A 467 9.68 -3.53 25.98
CA ARG A 467 8.85 -3.57 27.20
C ARG A 467 8.60 -2.17 27.78
N LEU A 468 9.62 -1.32 27.80
CA LEU A 468 9.50 0.06 28.30
C LEU A 468 8.52 0.87 27.44
N ASN A 469 8.63 0.79 26.11
CA ASN A 469 7.73 1.51 25.22
C ASN A 469 6.30 0.95 25.25
N TYR A 470 6.12 -0.37 25.41
CA TYR A 470 4.81 -0.95 25.65
C TYR A 470 4.15 -0.31 26.87
N ARG A 471 4.83 -0.30 28.03
CA ARG A 471 4.31 0.29 29.27
C ARG A 471 4.00 1.77 29.11
N LYS A 472 4.89 2.53 28.46
CA LYS A 472 4.69 3.95 28.17
C LYS A 472 3.42 4.17 27.34
N ASN A 473 3.25 3.45 26.24
CA ASN A 473 2.10 3.62 25.35
C ASN A 473 0.79 3.12 25.98
N PHE A 474 0.85 2.05 26.78
CA PHE A 474 -0.27 1.58 27.58
C PHE A 474 -0.75 2.65 28.56
N ASN A 475 0.17 3.25 29.33
CA ASN A 475 -0.15 4.31 30.29
C ASN A 475 -0.68 5.59 29.61
N LEU A 476 -0.24 5.88 28.38
CA LEU A 476 -0.70 7.02 27.58
C LEU A 476 -2.00 6.73 26.80
N ASN A 477 -2.58 5.53 26.93
CA ASN A 477 -3.71 5.06 26.12
C ASN A 477 -3.45 5.13 24.59
N ASN A 478 -2.19 5.06 24.17
CA ASN A 478 -1.82 5.04 22.76
C ASN A 478 -1.96 3.63 22.20
N LYS A 479 -3.15 3.34 21.66
CA LYS A 479 -3.50 2.02 21.11
C LYS A 479 -2.53 1.53 20.04
N ARG A 480 -2.12 2.41 19.12
CA ARG A 480 -1.19 2.05 18.04
C ARG A 480 0.14 1.57 18.62
N GLY A 481 0.70 2.33 19.57
CA GLY A 481 1.93 1.97 20.24
C GLY A 481 1.80 0.67 21.04
N THR A 482 0.74 0.52 21.83
CA THR A 482 0.51 -0.71 22.61
C THR A 482 0.51 -1.96 21.72
N VAL A 483 -0.17 -1.92 20.58
CA VAL A 483 -0.19 -3.04 19.62
C VAL A 483 1.20 -3.29 19.04
N ILE A 484 1.90 -2.24 18.57
CA ILE A 484 3.24 -2.39 17.96
C ILE A 484 4.21 -3.05 18.94
N TYR A 485 4.31 -2.54 20.18
CA TYR A 485 5.29 -3.06 21.12
C TYR A 485 4.88 -4.41 21.74
N ASP A 486 3.59 -4.73 21.87
CA ASP A 486 3.16 -6.08 22.28
C ASP A 486 3.57 -7.13 21.23
N LEU A 487 3.35 -6.81 19.95
CA LEU A 487 3.75 -7.68 18.84
C LEU A 487 5.26 -7.88 18.83
N LEU A 488 6.05 -6.80 18.85
CA LEU A 488 7.51 -6.90 18.87
C LEU A 488 8.00 -7.71 20.08
N TYR A 489 7.38 -7.52 21.25
CA TYR A 489 7.77 -8.23 22.45
C TYR A 489 7.58 -9.75 22.31
N LYS A 490 6.41 -10.17 21.81
CA LYS A 490 6.10 -11.58 21.55
C LYS A 490 7.02 -12.18 20.49
N LEU A 491 7.28 -11.43 19.41
CA LEU A 491 8.20 -11.84 18.34
C LEU A 491 9.63 -12.04 18.86
N PHE A 492 10.15 -11.09 19.64
CA PHE A 492 11.51 -11.17 20.16
C PHE A 492 11.67 -12.36 21.10
N LEU A 493 10.72 -12.57 22.01
CA LEU A 493 10.77 -13.73 22.88
C LEU A 493 10.65 -15.06 22.11
N SER A 494 9.90 -15.09 21.01
CA SER A 494 9.73 -16.30 20.21
C SER A 494 10.95 -16.69 19.38
N ALA A 495 11.85 -15.73 19.11
CA ALA A 495 13.09 -15.99 18.38
C ALA A 495 14.01 -16.95 19.15
N ASP A 496 13.93 -16.92 20.49
CA ASP A 496 14.51 -17.94 21.35
C ASP A 496 13.54 -19.11 21.53
N THR A 497 13.81 -20.19 20.78
CA THR A 497 12.99 -21.41 20.79
C THR A 497 12.86 -22.06 22.18
N ALA A 498 13.76 -21.77 23.13
CA ALA A 498 13.64 -22.27 24.50
C ALA A 498 12.41 -21.73 25.23
N ASN A 499 11.89 -20.57 24.82
CA ASN A 499 10.71 -19.94 25.40
C ASN A 499 9.39 -20.64 25.02
N LYS A 500 9.40 -21.52 24.01
CA LYS A 500 8.22 -22.32 23.57
C LYS A 500 6.96 -21.47 23.33
N ILE A 501 7.14 -20.27 22.77
CA ILE A 501 6.03 -19.37 22.44
C ILE A 501 5.34 -19.86 21.17
N ASP A 502 4.02 -19.99 21.22
CA ASP A 502 3.18 -20.24 20.05
C ASP A 502 2.69 -18.90 19.49
N LEU A 503 3.48 -18.30 18.59
CA LEU A 503 3.12 -17.05 17.92
C LEU A 503 1.76 -17.12 17.21
N SER A 504 1.43 -18.26 16.61
CA SER A 504 0.18 -18.42 15.88
C SER A 504 -1.03 -18.28 16.80
N LYS A 505 -0.96 -18.88 17.98
CA LYS A 505 -1.97 -18.71 19.03
C LYS A 505 -1.97 -17.31 19.65
N GLU A 506 -0.80 -16.79 20.00
CA GLU A 506 -0.65 -15.49 20.67
C GLU A 506 -1.09 -14.30 19.81
N LEU A 507 -0.90 -14.40 18.49
CA LEU A 507 -1.22 -13.34 17.53
C LEU A 507 -2.51 -13.62 16.74
N GLY A 508 -2.99 -14.86 16.76
CA GLY A 508 -4.13 -15.31 15.96
C GLY A 508 -3.82 -15.33 14.45
N ILE A 509 -2.57 -15.62 14.09
CA ILE A 509 -2.10 -15.76 12.69
C ILE A 509 -2.09 -17.25 12.30
N PRO A 510 -2.04 -17.58 10.98
CA PRO A 510 -1.82 -18.96 10.54
C PRO A 510 -0.58 -19.62 11.17
N PRO A 511 -0.53 -20.97 11.24
CA PRO A 511 0.63 -21.70 11.75
C PRO A 511 1.94 -21.29 11.06
N VAL A 512 2.91 -20.74 11.80
CA VAL A 512 4.24 -20.36 11.25
C VAL A 512 5.33 -21.40 11.51
N TYR A 513 5.08 -22.35 12.42
CA TYR A 513 6.01 -23.42 12.80
C TYR A 513 5.80 -24.71 12.00
N THR A 514 4.61 -24.88 11.44
CA THR A 514 4.23 -26.09 10.71
C THR A 514 3.54 -25.72 9.41
N MET A 515 3.88 -26.42 8.32
CA MET A 515 3.13 -26.35 7.07
C MET A 515 2.38 -27.67 6.88
N GLY A 516 1.05 -27.61 6.88
CA GLY A 516 0.20 -28.78 6.72
C GLY A 516 0.30 -29.34 5.30
N TYR A 517 0.44 -30.66 5.17
CA TYR A 517 0.52 -31.30 3.84
C TYR A 517 -0.69 -30.96 2.96
N LYS A 518 -1.88 -30.91 3.58
CA LYS A 518 -3.14 -30.57 2.89
C LYS A 518 -3.17 -29.15 2.33
N ASN A 519 -2.40 -28.22 2.90
CA ASN A 519 -2.32 -26.86 2.37
C ASN A 519 -1.44 -26.80 1.11
N LEU A 520 -0.58 -27.80 0.91
CA LEU A 520 0.33 -27.89 -0.24
C LEU A 520 -0.23 -28.73 -1.37
N ALA A 521 -1.11 -29.68 -1.07
CA ALA A 521 -1.63 -30.62 -2.03
C ALA A 521 -2.83 -30.02 -2.80
N ASP A 522 -2.85 -30.22 -4.11
CA ASP A 522 -3.99 -29.85 -4.96
C ASP A 522 -5.18 -30.81 -4.80
N ASP A 523 -6.27 -30.56 -5.55
CA ASP A 523 -7.49 -31.38 -5.53
C ASP A 523 -7.24 -32.86 -5.91
N SER A 524 -6.11 -33.15 -6.57
CA SER A 524 -5.66 -34.51 -6.91
C SER A 524 -4.65 -35.08 -5.91
N SER A 525 -4.50 -34.45 -4.75
CA SER A 525 -3.52 -34.79 -3.71
C SER A 525 -2.06 -34.74 -4.19
N ARG A 526 -1.75 -33.90 -5.17
CA ARG A 526 -0.39 -33.69 -5.68
C ARG A 526 0.19 -32.42 -5.10
N VAL A 527 1.46 -32.46 -4.69
CA VAL A 527 2.21 -31.25 -4.38
C VAL A 527 2.97 -30.82 -5.63
N ILE A 528 2.67 -29.62 -6.13
CA ILE A 528 3.29 -29.06 -7.34
C ILE A 528 4.41 -28.10 -6.91
N GLN A 529 5.62 -28.34 -7.41
CA GLN A 529 6.78 -27.48 -7.19
C GLN A 529 7.26 -26.86 -8.49
N GLN A 530 7.66 -25.59 -8.44
CA GLN A 530 8.33 -24.90 -9.53
C GLN A 530 9.71 -24.45 -9.09
N VAL A 531 10.74 -24.77 -9.88
CA VAL A 531 12.14 -24.42 -9.61
C VAL A 531 12.66 -23.55 -10.72
N PHE A 532 13.13 -22.35 -10.35
CA PHE A 532 13.74 -21.38 -11.24
C PHE A 532 15.26 -21.54 -11.22
N PHE A 533 15.84 -21.86 -12.38
CA PHE A 533 17.27 -21.86 -12.66
C PHE A 533 17.60 -20.81 -13.71
N TYR A 534 18.87 -20.42 -13.75
CA TYR A 534 19.40 -19.40 -14.65
C TYR A 534 20.71 -19.92 -15.25
N GLY A 535 20.95 -19.63 -16.51
CA GLY A 535 22.21 -19.84 -17.19
C GLY A 535 23.08 -18.60 -17.02
N ASP A 536 24.23 -18.78 -16.39
CA ASP A 536 25.16 -17.70 -16.11
C ASP A 536 26.45 -17.87 -16.94
N GLU A 537 27.17 -16.77 -17.16
CA GLU A 537 28.48 -16.79 -17.84
C GLU A 537 29.52 -17.57 -17.01
N ASP A 538 29.45 -17.44 -15.68
CA ASP A 538 30.28 -18.17 -14.72
C ASP A 538 29.87 -19.65 -14.55
N GLN A 539 28.83 -20.08 -15.27
CA GLN A 539 28.22 -21.40 -15.25
C GLN A 539 27.62 -21.83 -13.91
N ASP A 540 27.44 -20.92 -12.94
CA ASP A 540 26.98 -21.28 -11.60
C ASP A 540 25.58 -21.90 -11.62
N GLY A 541 24.61 -21.27 -12.30
CA GLY A 541 23.26 -21.81 -12.37
C GLY A 541 23.14 -23.12 -13.17
N GLN A 542 23.97 -23.33 -14.20
CA GLN A 542 24.09 -24.61 -14.93
C GLN A 542 24.63 -25.71 -14.01
N LEU A 543 25.68 -25.43 -13.24
CA LEU A 543 26.22 -26.36 -12.25
C LEU A 543 25.21 -26.63 -11.13
N SER A 544 24.51 -25.60 -10.66
CA SER A 544 23.44 -25.68 -9.66
C SER A 544 22.32 -26.62 -10.12
N PHE A 545 21.92 -26.54 -11.39
CA PHE A 545 20.96 -27.45 -12.02
C PHE A 545 21.47 -28.89 -12.08
N ILE A 546 22.73 -29.10 -12.49
CA ILE A 546 23.34 -30.44 -12.51
C ILE A 546 23.32 -31.08 -11.11
N ASN A 547 23.69 -30.32 -10.08
CA ASN A 547 23.69 -30.82 -8.70
C ASN A 547 22.27 -31.12 -8.21
N PHE A 548 21.31 -30.23 -8.51
CA PHE A 548 19.89 -30.47 -8.21
C PHE A 548 19.36 -31.74 -8.87
N MET A 549 19.68 -31.97 -10.15
CA MET A 549 19.27 -33.17 -10.87
C MET A 549 19.88 -34.46 -10.30
N ALA A 550 21.07 -34.39 -9.68
CA ALA A 550 21.70 -35.54 -9.04
C ALA A 550 20.91 -36.07 -7.83
N MET A 551 20.02 -35.25 -7.22
CA MET A 551 19.11 -35.70 -6.16
C MET A 551 18.09 -36.73 -6.67
N PHE A 552 17.75 -36.70 -7.97
CA PHE A 552 16.67 -37.49 -8.56
C PHE A 552 17.16 -38.55 -9.55
N ARG A 553 18.24 -38.28 -10.28
CA ARG A 553 18.81 -39.23 -11.25
C ARG A 553 19.29 -40.50 -10.55
N ASN A 554 19.10 -41.64 -11.22
CA ASN A 554 19.47 -42.97 -10.71
C ASN A 554 18.78 -43.36 -9.39
N ARG A 555 17.65 -42.72 -9.05
CA ARG A 555 16.79 -43.11 -7.93
C ARG A 555 15.52 -43.77 -8.46
N ASN A 556 15.21 -44.97 -7.96
CA ASN A 556 14.03 -45.73 -8.38
C ASN A 556 12.69 -45.12 -7.90
N ASP A 557 12.76 -44.02 -7.13
CA ASP A 557 11.60 -43.37 -6.53
C ASP A 557 11.08 -42.20 -7.40
N TRP A 558 11.76 -41.89 -8.51
CA TRP A 558 11.44 -40.74 -9.36
C TRP A 558 11.43 -41.12 -10.84
N SER A 559 10.49 -40.53 -11.58
CA SER A 559 10.49 -40.52 -13.05
C SER A 559 10.85 -39.13 -13.55
N ILE A 560 11.68 -39.07 -14.59
CA ILE A 560 12.19 -37.83 -15.18
C ILE A 560 11.85 -37.82 -16.66
N THR A 561 11.18 -36.75 -17.11
CA THR A 561 10.92 -36.46 -18.52
C THR A 561 11.33 -35.03 -18.81
N GLU A 562 11.89 -34.77 -19.98
CA GLU A 562 12.39 -33.44 -20.34
C GLU A 562 12.03 -33.04 -21.77
N ASN A 563 11.98 -31.73 -22.00
CA ASN A 563 11.91 -31.13 -23.32
C ASN A 563 12.99 -30.05 -23.45
N ASP A 564 12.92 -29.20 -24.47
CA ASP A 564 13.92 -28.16 -24.70
C ASP A 564 13.95 -27.06 -23.63
N TYR A 565 12.89 -26.89 -22.84
CA TYR A 565 12.70 -25.76 -21.93
C TYR A 565 12.74 -26.14 -20.45
N TRP A 566 12.19 -27.31 -20.07
CA TRP A 566 12.14 -27.74 -18.68
C TRP A 566 12.26 -29.26 -18.51
N VAL A 567 12.47 -29.65 -17.26
CA VAL A 567 12.44 -31.03 -16.79
C VAL A 567 11.25 -31.19 -15.84
N THR A 568 10.51 -32.28 -16.01
CA THR A 568 9.44 -32.73 -15.13
C THR A 568 9.91 -33.96 -14.36
N ILE A 569 9.87 -33.87 -13.04
CA ILE A 569 10.28 -34.92 -12.11
C ILE A 569 9.06 -35.31 -11.28
N LYS A 570 8.64 -36.58 -11.33
CA LYS A 570 7.45 -37.06 -10.61
C LYS A 570 7.80 -38.23 -9.70
N SER A 571 7.31 -38.19 -8.47
CA SER A 571 7.46 -39.31 -7.55
C SER A 571 6.74 -40.57 -8.07
N LEU A 572 7.41 -41.71 -7.93
CA LEU A 572 6.90 -43.05 -8.23
C LEU A 572 6.50 -43.82 -6.97
N LYS A 573 7.00 -43.37 -5.81
CA LYS A 573 6.68 -43.92 -4.49
C LYS A 573 6.27 -42.82 -3.53
N GLY A 574 5.49 -43.18 -2.52
CA GLY A 574 4.95 -42.25 -1.54
C GLY A 574 3.81 -41.40 -2.11
N ARG A 575 3.58 -40.24 -1.51
CA ARG A 575 2.59 -39.28 -2.00
C ARG A 575 3.05 -38.62 -3.32
N PRO A 576 2.11 -38.21 -4.19
CA PRO A 576 2.45 -37.55 -5.45
C PRO A 576 3.13 -36.19 -5.22
N VAL A 577 4.38 -36.07 -5.69
CA VAL A 577 5.15 -34.82 -5.72
C VAL A 577 5.64 -34.62 -7.15
N TRP A 578 5.26 -33.49 -7.76
CA TRP A 578 5.59 -33.14 -9.13
C TRP A 578 6.43 -31.87 -9.13
N ILE A 579 7.65 -31.95 -9.65
CA ILE A 579 8.60 -30.86 -9.69
C ILE A 579 8.84 -30.47 -11.15
N PHE A 580 8.69 -29.18 -11.43
CA PHE A 580 8.96 -28.60 -12.73
C PHE A 580 10.13 -27.62 -12.60
N ALA A 581 11.23 -27.92 -13.27
CA ALA A 581 12.45 -27.11 -13.23
C ALA A 581 12.79 -26.64 -14.65
N ASN A 582 12.89 -25.33 -14.89
CA ASN A 582 13.37 -24.86 -16.18
C ASN A 582 14.85 -25.24 -16.35
N LYS A 583 15.26 -25.44 -17.60
CA LYS A 583 16.67 -25.66 -17.94
C LYS A 583 17.40 -24.32 -17.94
N PRO A 584 18.56 -24.20 -17.26
CA PRO A 584 19.37 -22.99 -17.33
C PRO A 584 20.01 -22.87 -18.72
N LYS A 585 19.72 -21.79 -19.43
CA LYS A 585 20.25 -21.48 -20.76
C LYS A 585 20.95 -20.13 -20.70
N TYR A 586 22.17 -20.08 -21.22
CA TYR A 586 22.92 -18.84 -21.37
C TYR A 586 23.06 -18.50 -22.85
N GLY A 587 22.83 -17.24 -23.22
CA GLY A 587 22.96 -16.76 -24.59
C GLY A 587 22.25 -15.43 -24.83
N ASP A 588 22.31 -14.94 -26.07
CA ASP A 588 21.65 -13.70 -26.49
C ASP A 588 20.12 -13.81 -26.33
N ASN A 589 19.48 -12.70 -25.96
CA ASN A 589 18.02 -12.55 -25.77
C ASN A 589 17.43 -13.32 -24.58
N ASP A 590 18.21 -13.55 -23.51
CA ASP A 590 17.76 -14.16 -22.25
C ASP A 590 16.94 -15.47 -22.46
N PRO A 591 17.59 -16.55 -22.92
CA PRO A 591 16.91 -17.81 -23.19
C PRO A 591 16.36 -18.50 -21.93
N ASP A 592 16.76 -18.07 -20.73
CA ASP A 592 16.12 -18.49 -19.48
C ASP A 592 14.72 -17.93 -19.35
N GLU A 593 14.53 -16.65 -19.65
CA GLU A 593 13.23 -15.99 -19.61
C GLU A 593 12.23 -16.73 -20.51
N GLU A 594 12.62 -17.09 -21.73
CA GLU A 594 11.79 -17.88 -22.64
C GLU A 594 11.41 -19.25 -22.03
N ALA A 595 12.37 -19.94 -21.41
CA ALA A 595 12.14 -21.25 -20.80
C ALA A 595 11.21 -21.16 -19.58
N GLN A 596 11.37 -20.11 -18.76
CA GLN A 596 10.55 -19.83 -17.60
C GLN A 596 9.12 -19.47 -18.00
N ASP A 597 8.94 -18.59 -18.98
CA ASP A 597 7.62 -18.18 -19.48
C ASP A 597 6.85 -19.35 -20.06
N LYS A 598 7.51 -20.19 -20.87
CA LYS A 598 6.89 -21.41 -21.43
C LYS A 598 6.49 -22.39 -20.34
N LEU A 599 7.28 -22.53 -19.29
CA LEU A 599 6.92 -23.37 -18.16
C LEU A 599 5.73 -22.80 -17.38
N VAL A 600 5.72 -21.49 -17.10
CA VAL A 600 4.60 -20.81 -16.44
C VAL A 600 3.31 -20.97 -17.25
N GLU A 601 3.38 -20.76 -18.56
CA GLU A 601 2.25 -20.94 -19.48
C GLU A 601 1.75 -22.39 -19.48
N TYR A 602 2.66 -23.37 -19.49
CA TYR A 602 2.31 -24.78 -19.40
C TYR A 602 1.59 -25.12 -18.10
N LEU A 603 2.10 -24.64 -16.95
CA LEU A 603 1.49 -24.87 -15.64
C LEU A 603 0.07 -24.30 -15.59
N ALA A 604 -0.11 -23.05 -16.06
CA ALA A 604 -1.41 -22.39 -16.13
C ALA A 604 -2.40 -23.14 -17.04
N LYS A 605 -1.99 -23.52 -18.26
CA LYS A 605 -2.83 -24.27 -19.21
C LYS A 605 -3.31 -25.62 -18.68
N ASN A 606 -2.50 -26.25 -17.82
CA ASN A 606 -2.81 -27.56 -17.24
C ASN A 606 -3.44 -27.47 -15.84
N ASN A 607 -3.81 -26.26 -15.39
CA ASN A 607 -4.36 -26.01 -14.05
C ASN A 607 -3.49 -26.59 -12.93
N LEU A 608 -2.16 -26.44 -13.07
CA LEU A 608 -1.17 -26.84 -12.08
C LEU A 608 -0.70 -25.58 -11.36
N HIS A 609 -1.04 -25.47 -10.08
CA HIS A 609 -0.71 -24.31 -9.25
C HIS A 609 0.43 -24.66 -8.30
N PRO A 610 1.65 -24.14 -8.52
CA PRO A 610 2.77 -24.42 -7.63
C PRO A 610 2.49 -23.95 -6.20
N SER A 611 2.54 -24.88 -5.25
CA SER A 611 2.46 -24.59 -3.81
C SER A 611 3.85 -24.48 -3.18
N VAL A 612 4.90 -24.92 -3.89
CA VAL A 612 6.30 -24.74 -3.52
C VAL A 612 7.04 -24.06 -4.67
N VAL A 613 7.69 -22.93 -4.39
CA VAL A 613 8.53 -22.21 -5.35
C VAL A 613 9.95 -22.13 -4.84
N ILE A 614 10.92 -22.45 -5.71
CA ILE A 614 12.33 -22.52 -5.34
C ILE A 614 13.14 -21.67 -6.34
N HIS A 615 13.88 -20.70 -5.82
CA HIS A 615 14.84 -19.91 -6.58
C HIS A 615 16.26 -20.49 -6.45
N ARG A 616 16.90 -20.81 -7.59
CA ARG A 616 18.26 -21.35 -7.68
C ARG A 616 19.09 -20.57 -8.70
N GLY A 617 19.26 -19.28 -8.46
CA GLY A 617 20.18 -18.42 -9.19
C GLY A 617 20.93 -17.47 -8.26
N HIS A 618 21.74 -16.60 -8.86
CA HIS A 618 22.33 -15.46 -8.17
C HIS A 618 21.26 -14.48 -7.67
N SER A 619 21.62 -13.65 -6.68
CA SER A 619 20.71 -12.68 -6.06
C SER A 619 20.07 -11.72 -7.06
N TYR A 620 20.70 -11.52 -8.21
CA TYR A 620 20.22 -10.62 -9.26
C TYR A 620 19.11 -11.17 -10.13
N HIS A 621 18.99 -12.48 -10.18
CA HIS A 621 17.90 -13.16 -10.86
C HIS A 621 16.61 -13.22 -10.03
N LEU A 622 16.73 -12.95 -8.72
CA LEU A 622 15.62 -13.09 -7.78
C LEU A 622 14.40 -12.26 -8.19
N LYS A 623 14.59 -11.02 -8.64
CA LYS A 623 13.48 -10.18 -9.12
C LYS A 623 12.69 -10.84 -10.25
N SER A 624 13.39 -11.41 -11.24
CA SER A 624 12.75 -12.14 -12.36
C SER A 624 11.95 -13.36 -11.85
N THR A 625 12.46 -14.08 -10.85
CA THR A 625 11.69 -15.15 -10.19
C THR A 625 10.44 -14.62 -9.51
N LEU A 626 10.54 -13.53 -8.74
CA LEU A 626 9.41 -12.96 -8.01
C LEU A 626 8.32 -12.46 -8.96
N ASP A 627 8.68 -11.83 -10.07
CA ASP A 627 7.72 -11.38 -11.10
C ASP A 627 6.94 -12.56 -11.73
N LYS A 628 7.51 -13.76 -11.71
CA LYS A 628 6.94 -15.00 -12.27
C LYS A 628 6.40 -15.97 -11.20
N MET A 629 6.45 -15.59 -9.91
CA MET A 629 6.05 -16.45 -8.80
C MET A 629 4.52 -16.61 -8.72
N SER A 630 4.04 -17.84 -8.52
CA SER A 630 2.61 -18.09 -8.31
C SER A 630 2.11 -17.53 -6.98
N PRO A 631 0.96 -16.83 -6.93
CA PRO A 631 0.33 -16.42 -5.68
C PRO A 631 -0.21 -17.61 -4.85
N SER A 632 -0.28 -18.82 -5.41
CA SER A 632 -0.58 -20.06 -4.68
C SER A 632 0.61 -20.62 -3.89
N ALA A 633 1.78 -19.98 -3.96
CA ALA A 633 2.97 -20.48 -3.28
C ALA A 633 2.82 -20.40 -1.76
N GLU A 634 2.90 -21.55 -1.09
CA GLU A 634 2.82 -21.68 0.36
C GLU A 634 4.20 -21.88 0.99
N ILE A 635 5.18 -22.38 0.22
CA ILE A 635 6.59 -22.46 0.60
C ILE A 635 7.43 -21.79 -0.47
N VAL A 636 8.30 -20.87 -0.07
CA VAL A 636 9.21 -20.16 -0.98
C VAL A 636 10.64 -20.32 -0.47
N VAL A 637 11.51 -20.91 -1.28
CA VAL A 637 12.93 -21.10 -0.95
C VAL A 637 13.78 -20.16 -1.80
N LEU A 638 14.34 -19.12 -1.18
CA LEU A 638 15.25 -18.16 -1.79
C LEU A 638 16.69 -18.65 -1.63
N GLY A 639 17.14 -19.51 -2.54
CA GLY A 639 18.44 -20.16 -2.49
C GLY A 639 19.63 -19.28 -2.89
N SER A 640 19.41 -18.00 -3.18
CA SER A 640 20.43 -17.01 -3.55
C SER A 640 21.02 -16.32 -2.33
N CYS A 641 22.17 -15.67 -2.53
CA CYS A 641 22.74 -14.70 -1.59
C CYS A 641 21.73 -13.59 -1.24
N GLY A 642 21.68 -13.14 0.01
CA GLY A 642 20.87 -11.96 0.39
C GLY A 642 19.36 -12.10 0.25
N GLY A 643 18.84 -13.32 0.05
CA GLY A 643 17.40 -13.56 -0.11
C GLY A 643 16.55 -12.98 1.03
N TYR A 644 17.11 -12.90 2.24
CA TYR A 644 16.46 -12.34 3.43
C TYR A 644 16.00 -10.89 3.26
N ASN A 645 16.64 -10.10 2.40
CA ASN A 645 16.24 -8.71 2.19
C ASN A 645 14.96 -8.55 1.33
N ASN A 646 14.43 -9.65 0.78
CA ASN A 646 13.31 -9.66 -0.18
C ASN A 646 12.03 -10.29 0.38
N LEU A 647 11.94 -10.49 1.71
CA LEU A 647 10.77 -11.11 2.34
C LEU A 647 9.47 -10.35 2.04
N ASN A 648 9.52 -9.01 2.04
CA ASN A 648 8.34 -8.18 1.78
C ASN A 648 7.78 -8.38 0.37
N ASP A 649 8.65 -8.55 -0.62
CA ASP A 649 8.23 -8.74 -2.01
C ASP A 649 7.53 -10.09 -2.19
N VAL A 650 8.06 -11.15 -1.58
CA VAL A 650 7.39 -12.47 -1.54
C VAL A 650 6.02 -12.37 -0.90
N LEU A 651 5.90 -11.70 0.25
CA LEU A 651 4.64 -11.58 0.99
C LEU A 651 3.61 -10.67 0.32
N SER A 652 4.05 -9.81 -0.60
CA SER A 652 3.15 -9.00 -1.43
C SER A 652 2.42 -9.85 -2.48
N ILE A 653 3.04 -10.97 -2.89
CA ILE A 653 2.51 -11.92 -3.88
C ILE A 653 1.76 -13.06 -3.19
N SER A 654 2.38 -13.70 -2.18
CA SER A 654 1.75 -14.72 -1.35
C SER A 654 1.85 -14.34 0.12
N ALA A 655 0.74 -13.82 0.66
CA ALA A 655 0.68 -13.30 2.01
C ALA A 655 1.01 -14.36 3.08
N ASP A 656 0.70 -15.63 2.82
CA ASP A 656 0.86 -16.72 3.78
C ASP A 656 2.07 -17.64 3.57
N ALA A 657 2.91 -17.32 2.58
CA ALA A 657 4.11 -18.08 2.29
C ALA A 657 5.06 -18.25 3.50
N HIS A 658 5.54 -19.49 3.65
CA HIS A 658 6.66 -19.85 4.49
C HIS A 658 7.96 -19.69 3.72
N ILE A 659 8.77 -18.70 4.11
CA ILE A 659 9.96 -18.29 3.37
C ILE A 659 11.22 -18.84 4.03
N ILE A 660 12.06 -19.50 3.25
CA ILE A 660 13.43 -19.86 3.62
C ILE A 660 14.38 -18.98 2.82
N SER A 661 15.34 -18.34 3.46
CA SER A 661 16.28 -17.42 2.78
C SER A 661 17.65 -17.39 3.44
N SER A 662 18.68 -16.96 2.69
CA SER A 662 20.01 -16.69 3.26
C SER A 662 20.21 -15.20 3.53
N LYS A 663 20.99 -14.86 4.56
CA LYS A 663 21.43 -13.48 4.84
C LYS A 663 22.55 -13.02 3.89
N GLN A 664 23.63 -13.79 3.79
CA GLN A 664 24.78 -13.42 2.98
C GLN A 664 25.00 -14.38 1.83
N VAL A 665 25.28 -15.66 2.12
CA VAL A 665 25.70 -16.64 1.11
C VAL A 665 24.64 -17.73 0.93
N GLY A 666 24.01 -17.73 -0.25
CA GLY A 666 23.24 -18.87 -0.73
C GLY A 666 24.20 -19.91 -1.31
N THR A 667 24.06 -21.19 -0.93
CA THR A 667 25.02 -22.21 -1.36
C THR A 667 24.40 -23.59 -1.48
N LYS A 668 24.81 -24.34 -2.51
CA LYS A 668 24.33 -25.70 -2.75
C LYS A 668 24.52 -26.63 -1.56
N THR A 669 25.60 -26.46 -0.79
CA THR A 669 25.90 -27.33 0.36
C THR A 669 24.86 -27.21 1.46
N VAL A 670 24.07 -26.13 1.49
CA VAL A 670 22.98 -25.92 2.44
C VAL A 670 21.61 -26.07 1.76
N ASN A 671 21.43 -25.48 0.58
CA ASN A 671 20.18 -25.52 -0.18
C ASN A 671 19.73 -26.97 -0.45
N GLU A 672 20.62 -27.85 -0.91
CA GLU A 672 20.25 -29.21 -1.30
C GLU A 672 19.76 -30.04 -0.11
N PRO A 673 20.46 -30.10 1.05
CA PRO A 673 19.93 -30.75 2.24
C PRO A 673 18.57 -30.24 2.71
N ILE A 674 18.29 -28.93 2.59
CA ILE A 674 16.97 -28.36 2.92
C ILE A 674 15.91 -28.90 1.96
N LEU A 675 16.18 -28.87 0.65
CA LEU A 675 15.26 -29.38 -0.37
C LEU A 675 15.03 -30.90 -0.23
N GLU A 676 16.07 -31.67 0.09
CA GLU A 676 15.97 -33.10 0.42
C GLU A 676 15.03 -33.34 1.62
N ALA A 677 15.17 -32.55 2.68
CA ALA A 677 14.35 -32.67 3.88
C ALA A 677 12.87 -32.33 3.59
N ILE A 678 12.61 -31.26 2.84
CA ILE A 678 11.26 -30.88 2.40
C ILE A 678 10.66 -32.02 1.56
N ASN A 679 11.36 -32.47 0.51
CA ASN A 679 10.86 -33.52 -0.37
C ASN A 679 10.58 -34.83 0.38
N SER A 680 11.42 -35.19 1.34
CA SER A 680 11.21 -36.39 2.16
C SER A 680 9.90 -36.31 2.96
N SER A 681 9.64 -35.19 3.64
CA SER A 681 8.38 -34.98 4.37
C SER A 681 7.16 -35.03 3.44
N LEU A 682 7.26 -34.42 2.25
CA LEU A 682 6.19 -34.42 1.26
C LEU A 682 5.88 -35.82 0.72
N LEU A 683 6.91 -36.62 0.40
CA LEU A 683 6.73 -38.00 -0.08
C LEU A 683 6.09 -38.90 0.98
N GLU A 684 6.38 -38.66 2.26
CA GLU A 684 5.78 -39.39 3.38
C GLU A 684 4.36 -38.89 3.71
N GLY A 685 3.92 -37.77 3.11
CA GLY A 685 2.63 -37.14 3.39
C GLY A 685 2.52 -36.56 4.79
N ARG A 686 3.66 -36.21 5.40
CA ARG A 686 3.72 -35.60 6.73
C ARG A 686 3.66 -34.08 6.60
N ASP A 687 3.11 -33.44 7.64
CA ASP A 687 3.25 -32.01 7.82
C ASP A 687 4.74 -31.66 7.99
N ILE A 688 5.15 -30.51 7.47
CA ILE A 688 6.51 -30.02 7.65
C ILE A 688 6.57 -29.28 8.99
N ASP A 689 7.24 -29.88 9.97
CA ASP A 689 7.64 -29.22 11.22
C ASP A 689 8.97 -28.50 11.01
N TRP A 690 8.92 -27.17 10.90
CA TRP A 690 10.12 -26.37 10.63
C TRP A 690 11.12 -26.43 11.77
N ILE A 691 10.67 -26.47 13.03
CA ILE A 691 11.58 -26.50 14.18
C ILE A 691 12.33 -27.84 14.19
N GLY A 692 11.59 -28.95 14.11
CA GLY A 692 12.17 -30.29 14.08
C GLY A 692 13.09 -30.49 12.88
N MET A 693 12.68 -30.03 11.69
CA MET A 693 13.51 -30.08 10.49
C MET A 693 14.80 -29.28 10.64
N TRP A 694 14.75 -28.04 11.15
CA TRP A 694 15.94 -27.20 11.32
C TRP A 694 16.90 -27.78 12.34
N GLN A 695 16.41 -28.39 13.43
CA GLN A 695 17.24 -29.07 14.42
C GLN A 695 18.00 -30.26 13.80
N GLN A 696 17.32 -31.07 12.97
CA GLN A 696 17.96 -32.19 12.28
C GLN A 696 19.01 -31.71 11.26
N LEU A 697 18.71 -30.63 10.53
CA LEU A 697 19.67 -30.00 9.62
C LEU A 697 20.89 -29.43 10.39
N ALA A 698 20.67 -28.76 11.52
CA ALA A 698 21.76 -28.26 12.37
C ALA A 698 22.70 -29.39 12.84
N ILE A 699 22.14 -30.53 13.25
CA ILE A 699 22.92 -31.73 13.61
C ILE A 699 23.71 -32.24 12.40
N ARG A 700 23.09 -32.30 11.21
CA ARG A 700 23.77 -32.71 9.96
C ARG A 700 24.95 -31.80 9.64
N PHE A 701 24.77 -30.48 9.72
CA PHE A 701 25.80 -29.50 9.38
C PHE A 701 26.89 -29.34 10.44
N SER A 702 26.59 -29.61 11.71
CA SER A 702 27.58 -29.57 12.80
C SER A 702 28.84 -30.41 12.55
N LYS A 703 28.74 -31.42 11.67
CA LYS A 703 29.84 -32.31 11.29
C LYS A 703 30.87 -31.66 10.36
N ASN A 704 30.58 -30.48 9.80
CA ASN A 704 31.48 -29.71 8.94
C ASN A 704 31.38 -28.22 9.30
N ALA A 705 32.45 -27.67 9.87
CA ALA A 705 32.48 -26.28 10.35
C ALA A 705 32.11 -25.26 9.27
N ALA A 706 32.61 -25.42 8.05
CA ALA A 706 32.32 -24.50 6.94
C ALA A 706 30.86 -24.61 6.45
N ALA A 707 30.26 -25.80 6.52
CA ALA A 707 28.85 -25.97 6.19
C ALA A 707 27.93 -25.44 7.31
N LYS A 708 28.36 -25.58 8.57
CA LYS A 708 27.66 -25.02 9.73
C LYS A 708 27.60 -23.51 9.66
N GLU A 709 28.74 -22.85 9.43
CA GLU A 709 28.82 -21.38 9.31
C GLU A 709 27.86 -20.87 8.21
N LYS A 710 27.85 -21.52 7.05
CA LYS A 710 26.93 -21.19 5.95
C LYS A 710 25.47 -21.48 6.27
N PHE A 711 25.17 -22.49 7.08
CA PHE A 711 23.80 -22.82 7.50
C PHE A 711 23.27 -21.85 8.56
N ASP A 712 24.13 -21.37 9.46
CA ASP A 712 23.77 -20.37 10.47
C ASP A 712 23.31 -19.04 9.84
N ASP A 713 23.71 -18.77 8.58
CA ASP A 713 23.23 -17.65 7.76
C ASP A 713 21.83 -17.85 7.16
N TYR A 714 21.24 -19.04 7.23
CA TYR A 714 19.90 -19.31 6.70
C TYR A 714 18.80 -19.06 7.73
N ILE A 715 17.79 -18.31 7.32
CA ILE A 715 16.62 -17.98 8.12
C ILE A 715 15.45 -18.92 7.76
N PRO A 716 14.95 -19.73 8.71
CA PRO A 716 13.74 -20.53 8.53
C PRO A 716 12.46 -19.70 8.67
N PRO A 717 11.30 -20.23 8.23
CA PRO A 717 10.03 -19.48 8.20
C PRO A 717 9.61 -18.85 9.53
N TYR A 718 9.78 -19.57 10.64
CA TYR A 718 9.40 -19.09 11.97
C TYR A 718 10.33 -18.00 12.54
N LYS A 719 11.45 -17.69 11.87
CA LYS A 719 12.37 -16.59 12.23
C LYS A 719 12.20 -15.34 11.36
N ASN A 720 11.26 -15.33 10.40
CA ASN A 720 10.95 -14.15 9.57
C ASN A 720 10.07 -13.14 10.33
N LEU A 721 10.63 -12.48 11.35
CA LEU A 721 9.85 -11.72 12.32
C LEU A 721 9.09 -10.52 11.71
N GLY A 722 9.63 -9.82 10.71
CA GLY A 722 8.93 -8.71 10.03
C GLY A 722 7.68 -9.15 9.28
N ALA A 723 7.73 -10.32 8.63
CA ALA A 723 6.58 -10.94 7.99
C ALA A 723 5.44 -11.19 9.00
N ILE A 724 5.81 -11.79 10.12
CA ILE A 724 4.90 -12.14 11.20
C ILE A 724 4.34 -10.88 11.87
N PHE A 725 5.16 -9.83 12.02
CA PHE A 725 4.75 -8.53 12.55
C PHE A 725 3.63 -7.89 11.72
N ILE A 726 3.78 -7.84 10.39
CA ILE A 726 2.76 -7.26 9.50
C ILE A 726 1.43 -8.00 9.63
N LYS A 727 1.46 -9.34 9.65
CA LYS A 727 0.26 -10.18 9.80
C LYS A 727 -0.41 -9.95 11.15
N GLY A 728 0.36 -10.02 12.24
CA GLY A 728 -0.14 -9.80 13.59
C GLY A 728 -0.76 -8.41 13.77
N TYR A 729 -0.15 -7.38 13.18
CA TYR A 729 -0.66 -6.01 13.25
C TYR A 729 -2.01 -5.86 12.53
N LYS A 730 -2.13 -6.38 11.30
CA LYS A 730 -3.38 -6.33 10.53
C LYS A 730 -4.54 -6.99 11.31
N ILE A 731 -4.29 -8.15 11.92
CA ILE A 731 -5.29 -8.88 12.72
C ILE A 731 -5.64 -8.14 14.02
N ALA A 732 -4.63 -7.62 14.73
CA ALA A 732 -4.86 -6.89 15.98
C ALA A 732 -5.72 -5.63 15.75
N MET A 733 -5.45 -4.89 14.67
CA MET A 733 -6.18 -3.67 14.33
C MET A 733 -7.59 -3.93 13.79
N SER A 734 -7.82 -5.01 13.03
CA SER A 734 -9.16 -5.38 12.54
C SER A 734 -10.10 -5.80 13.66
N LYS A 735 -9.60 -6.56 14.65
CA LYS A 735 -10.36 -6.94 15.87
C LYS A 735 -10.84 -5.71 16.67
N GLN A 736 -10.05 -4.64 16.69
CA GLN A 736 -10.40 -3.40 17.40
C GLN A 736 -11.50 -2.58 16.69
N GLN A 737 -11.54 -2.56 15.36
CA GLN A 737 -12.64 -1.93 14.63
C GLN A 737 -13.97 -2.67 14.85
N GLY A 738 -13.92 -4.00 14.99
CA GLY A 738 -15.09 -4.82 15.34
C GLY A 738 -15.64 -4.53 16.75
N TYR A 739 -14.78 -4.26 17.74
CA TYR A 739 -15.20 -4.00 19.12
C TYR A 739 -15.93 -2.66 19.30
N LEU A 740 -15.54 -1.61 18.55
CA LEU A 740 -16.23 -0.31 18.55
C LEU A 740 -17.64 -0.35 17.95
N SER A 741 -17.98 -1.42 17.21
CA SER A 741 -19.34 -1.65 16.68
C SER A 741 -20.25 -2.44 17.63
N LYS A 742 -19.71 -2.98 18.73
CA LYS A 742 -20.44 -3.80 19.71
C LYS A 742 -20.66 -3.09 21.06
N THR A 743 -20.02 -1.95 21.29
CA THR A 743 -20.17 -1.18 22.54
C THR A 743 -20.66 0.26 22.34
N ASN A 744 -21.43 0.53 21.27
CA ASN A 744 -22.26 1.74 21.16
C ASN A 744 -23.68 1.37 20.78
#